data_AF-A0A0L1J3J0-F1
#
_entry.id   AF-A0A0L1J3J0-F1
#
_cell.length_a   1.000
_cell.length_b   1.000
_cell.length_c   1.000
_cell.angle_alpha   90.00
_cell.angle_beta   90.00
_cell.angle_gamma   90.00
#
_symmetry.space_group_name_H-M   'P 1'
#
loop_
_entity.id
_entity.type
_entity.pdbx_description
1 polymer ?
#
loop_
_entity_poly.entity_id
_entity_poly.type
_entity_poly.pdbx_seq_one_letter_code
_entity_poly.pdbx_strand_id
1 'polypeptide(L)'
;MQEQKTERGPRGRYARLICRGCRARKIKCVLPSPADLGPLGTPQPEATSCERCRTLDLECIIERNFLGRPPAKCGKRANITSKSPPSDPPNSPHEEKASSLSDSIRQYLFSGAIDDNLMLQRSRDATNTSSVDDDLYHSMANTSTFIAGVLAKDASFGADIQLTSTWSTPLTDIVSHDLAITLDNLLVWQRLFVLGMPSLVHLRERLLSTDPKTNNVATKLLFAVFCLTACEGSEEVRRRNASLKESLQQAVSSHGQEFIFSPPTHIDSIILCRFLSTFKPTALATSKRVAPQSVKAELYITLAYRIAERLRLLPEPGIMPFMETMTIDSVEMERELILSIQGLQLIAEEFLLGDFLTMTLHAYRQVLQRMQPHIDSYQVLLQTRPCSPIMIFHIKWTTATYMQIEAMANSRQCWMNPNRLFIVVEEGEKKCFAEINSAYELLSEAAGAGKQNELMAMCSLLELRFHGVIARMLGLGLFFTSVLQARAQKDQPQNNTEILREEATQMGTTVINSLMTTPDSERASHFFNFLRHFGGRYPDKLQGILAKFMECTTIKLGGNNYIAPVRPIVMEIVNQCKNIVENNLIRFKASGRLHSSFDKQLDLFTQCAHQLAAMVAQGNSPEAAFSSGCVYAASSKMVYGLCDLMKSLKLQASLVKDWDDAMGVVNLPATTTEPPAMPTMQFSSFEAWNLWPYPDTMDRIPQPQNMFDWSLPLSTTEFPNTTTGFPNTVDFPGTTTGLDDSLLSFTQ
;
A
#
# COMPACT_ATOMS: atom_id res chain seq x y z
N MET A 1 13.76 53.47 2.10
CA MET A 1 12.40 53.87 2.49
C MET A 1 11.96 53.00 3.65
N GLN A 2 11.56 53.61 4.78
CA GLN A 2 11.10 52.88 5.97
C GLN A 2 9.79 52.14 5.66
N GLU A 3 9.78 50.81 5.81
CA GLU A 3 8.56 50.01 5.81
C GLU A 3 7.76 50.33 7.07
N GLN A 4 6.64 51.03 6.90
CA GLN A 4 5.61 51.16 7.92
C GLN A 4 5.05 49.78 8.24
N LYS A 5 5.34 49.28 9.44
CA LYS A 5 4.62 48.14 10.04
C LYS A 5 3.13 48.47 10.05
N THR A 6 2.33 47.71 9.33
CA THR A 6 0.87 47.73 9.40
C THR A 6 0.43 47.36 10.83
N GLU A 7 -0.17 48.32 11.53
CA GLU A 7 -0.76 48.12 12.85
C GLU A 7 -1.79 46.98 12.82
N ARG A 8 -1.61 45.99 13.71
CA ARG A 8 -2.59 44.94 13.93
C ARG A 8 -3.80 45.54 14.66
N GLY A 9 -4.82 45.91 13.90
CA GLY A 9 -6.09 46.42 14.43
C GLY A 9 -6.79 45.46 15.42
N PRO A 10 -7.63 45.98 16.33
CA PRO A 10 -8.23 45.22 17.43
C PRO A 10 -9.23 44.18 16.91
N ARG A 11 -9.04 42.91 17.31
CA ARG A 11 -9.84 41.73 16.92
C ARG A 11 -11.29 41.69 17.44
N GLY A 12 -11.81 42.79 17.98
CA GLY A 12 -13.04 42.80 18.78
C GLY A 12 -14.35 42.85 18.01
N ARG A 13 -14.38 43.41 16.78
CA ARG A 13 -15.66 43.69 16.08
C ARG A 13 -15.94 42.82 14.84
N TYR A 14 -14.93 42.14 14.28
CA TYR A 14 -15.09 41.25 13.11
C TYR A 14 -15.33 39.77 13.44
N ALA A 15 -15.33 39.38 14.73
CA ALA A 15 -15.47 37.98 15.14
C ALA A 15 -16.81 37.33 14.69
N ARG A 16 -17.78 38.15 14.26
CA ARG A 16 -19.10 37.74 13.80
C ARG A 16 -19.28 37.76 12.27
N LEU A 17 -18.24 38.11 11.51
CA LEU A 17 -18.30 38.19 10.04
C LEU A 17 -17.29 37.23 9.41
N ILE A 18 -17.67 36.60 8.31
CA ILE A 18 -16.84 35.65 7.57
C ILE A 18 -16.96 35.87 6.06
N CYS A 19 -15.84 35.83 5.34
CA CYS A 19 -15.86 35.70 3.88
C CYS A 19 -16.02 34.22 3.52
N ARG A 20 -17.04 33.88 2.72
CA ARG A 20 -17.35 32.50 2.33
C ARG A 20 -16.19 31.83 1.58
N GLY A 21 -15.58 32.54 0.63
CA GLY A 21 -14.43 32.03 -0.14
C GLY A 21 -13.20 31.74 0.72
N CYS A 22 -12.88 32.64 1.67
CA CYS A 22 -11.76 32.43 2.58
C CYS A 22 -12.05 31.34 3.64
N ARG A 23 -13.30 31.23 4.12
CA ARG A 23 -13.74 30.17 5.04
C ARG A 23 -13.70 28.79 4.38
N ALA A 24 -14.22 28.65 3.17
CA ALA A 24 -14.19 27.38 2.43
C ALA A 24 -12.74 26.87 2.25
N ARG A 25 -11.79 27.79 2.11
CA ARG A 25 -10.36 27.49 1.99
C ARG A 25 -9.63 27.45 3.33
N LYS A 26 -10.33 27.58 4.46
CA LYS A 26 -9.80 27.63 5.84
C LYS A 26 -8.69 28.68 6.08
N ILE A 27 -8.69 29.80 5.34
CA ILE A 27 -7.65 30.83 5.46
C ILE A 27 -8.22 32.10 6.11
N LYS A 28 -7.38 32.77 6.91
CA LYS A 28 -7.70 34.05 7.54
C LYS A 28 -7.69 35.17 6.49
N CYS A 29 -8.73 35.99 6.49
CA CYS A 29 -8.80 37.23 5.71
C CYS A 29 -9.06 38.41 6.65
N VAL A 30 -8.62 39.59 6.24
CA VAL A 30 -8.95 40.85 6.89
C VAL A 30 -10.18 41.43 6.19
N LEU A 31 -11.24 41.67 6.96
CA LEU A 31 -12.48 42.28 6.47
C LEU A 31 -12.46 43.80 6.76
N PRO A 32 -12.99 44.64 5.85
CA PRO A 32 -13.27 46.05 6.12
C PRO A 32 -14.28 46.24 7.26
N SER A 33 -14.33 47.44 7.84
CA SER A 33 -15.24 47.80 8.96
C SER A 33 -16.67 47.37 8.69
N PRO A 34 -17.43 46.86 9.68
CA PRO A 34 -18.82 46.47 9.47
C PRO A 34 -19.72 47.63 9.02
N ALA A 35 -19.29 48.87 9.28
CA ALA A 35 -19.96 50.09 8.83
C ALA A 35 -19.76 50.36 7.32
N ASP A 36 -18.70 49.81 6.73
CA ASP A 36 -18.31 50.05 5.35
C ASP A 36 -18.71 48.90 4.42
N LEU A 37 -19.34 47.84 4.95
CA LEU A 37 -19.77 46.70 4.15
C LEU A 37 -21.10 46.98 3.45
N GLY A 38 -21.19 46.56 2.19
CA GLY A 38 -22.46 46.44 1.49
C GLY A 38 -23.34 45.33 2.09
N PRO A 39 -24.55 45.12 1.55
CA PRO A 39 -25.48 44.11 2.07
C PRO A 39 -24.82 42.74 2.23
N LEU A 40 -25.06 42.09 3.37
CA LEU A 40 -24.48 40.78 3.71
C LEU A 40 -25.18 39.67 2.92
N GLY A 41 -24.45 38.61 2.57
CA GLY A 41 -24.96 37.52 1.75
C GLY A 41 -24.99 37.80 0.24
N THR A 42 -24.63 39.02 -0.18
CA THR A 42 -24.40 39.39 -1.58
C THR A 42 -22.93 39.70 -1.85
N PRO A 43 -22.49 39.62 -3.11
CA PRO A 43 -21.13 39.98 -3.50
C PRO A 43 -20.81 41.42 -3.10
N GLN A 44 -19.67 41.59 -2.43
CA GLN A 44 -19.20 42.90 -2.02
C GLN A 44 -18.53 43.61 -3.20
N PRO A 45 -18.76 44.92 -3.39
CA PRO A 45 -17.97 45.71 -4.33
C PRO A 45 -16.47 45.67 -3.96
N GLU A 46 -15.60 45.96 -4.93
CA GLU A 46 -14.14 45.82 -4.76
C GLU A 46 -13.58 46.64 -3.59
N ALA A 47 -14.17 47.82 -3.33
CA ALA A 47 -13.83 48.69 -2.21
C ALA A 47 -14.12 48.07 -0.83
N THR A 48 -15.08 47.14 -0.74
CA THR A 48 -15.56 46.53 0.51
C THR A 48 -15.29 45.02 0.58
N SER A 49 -14.60 44.49 -0.43
CA SER A 49 -14.12 43.11 -0.48
C SER A 49 -12.96 42.88 0.50
N CYS A 50 -12.80 41.64 0.97
CA CYS A 50 -11.64 41.30 1.79
C CYS A 50 -10.36 41.45 0.96
N GLU A 51 -9.27 41.88 1.61
CA GLU A 51 -8.00 42.21 0.93
C GLU A 51 -7.55 41.12 -0.03
N ARG A 52 -7.69 39.86 0.38
CA ARG A 52 -7.32 38.71 -0.44
C ARG A 52 -8.23 38.48 -1.65
N CYS A 53 -9.55 38.61 -1.49
CA CYS A 53 -10.48 38.47 -2.61
C CYS A 53 -10.24 39.58 -3.63
N ARG A 54 -9.93 40.79 -3.18
CA ARG A 54 -9.51 41.90 -4.05
C ARG A 54 -8.21 41.58 -4.79
N THR A 55 -7.16 41.11 -4.11
CA THR A 55 -5.87 40.76 -4.75
C THR A 55 -5.97 39.61 -5.74
N LEU A 56 -6.90 38.69 -5.54
CA LEU A 56 -7.06 37.49 -6.37
C LEU A 56 -8.20 37.61 -7.38
N ASP A 57 -8.83 38.79 -7.50
CA ASP A 57 -10.00 39.04 -8.35
C ASP A 57 -11.11 37.99 -8.17
N LEU A 58 -11.44 37.70 -6.90
CA LEU A 58 -12.45 36.70 -6.52
C LEU A 58 -13.69 37.36 -5.93
N GLU A 59 -14.85 36.78 -6.20
CA GLU A 59 -16.13 37.19 -5.61
C GLU A 59 -16.10 37.08 -4.08
N CYS A 60 -16.30 38.22 -3.39
CA CYS A 60 -16.26 38.28 -1.93
C CYS A 60 -17.66 38.35 -1.33
N ILE A 61 -18.20 37.20 -0.90
CA ILE A 61 -19.49 37.15 -0.16
C ILE A 61 -19.21 37.10 1.34
N ILE A 62 -19.70 38.10 2.08
CA ILE A 62 -19.54 38.21 3.54
C ILE A 62 -20.84 37.86 4.24
N GLU A 63 -20.78 36.95 5.22
CA GLU A 63 -21.92 36.46 5.99
C GLU A 63 -21.74 36.68 7.50
N ARG A 64 -22.85 36.70 8.24
CA ARG A 64 -22.82 36.66 9.71
C ARG A 64 -22.57 35.22 10.19
N ASN A 65 -21.57 35.05 11.04
CA ASN A 65 -21.36 33.80 11.75
C ASN A 65 -22.17 33.81 13.06
N PHE A 66 -23.22 32.98 13.13
CA PHE A 66 -24.10 32.87 14.30
C PHE A 66 -23.47 32.06 15.46
N LEU A 67 -22.44 31.26 15.18
CA LEU A 67 -21.72 30.45 16.17
C LEU A 67 -20.40 31.12 16.50
N GLY A 68 -20.43 32.17 17.32
CA GLY A 68 -19.22 32.84 17.82
C GLY A 68 -18.11 31.84 18.13
N ARG A 69 -16.88 32.12 17.66
CA ARG A 69 -15.74 31.20 17.79
C ARG A 69 -15.54 30.85 19.28
N PRO A 70 -15.35 29.57 19.68
CA PRO A 70 -15.05 29.25 21.07
C PRO A 70 -13.83 30.07 21.52
N PRO A 71 -13.85 30.64 22.74
CA PRO A 71 -12.73 31.41 23.23
C PRO A 71 -11.51 30.50 23.25
N ALA A 72 -10.40 30.96 22.67
CA ALA A 72 -9.13 30.33 22.92
C ALA A 72 -8.95 30.31 24.44
N LYS A 73 -8.83 29.13 25.05
CA LYS A 73 -8.32 28.99 26.41
C LYS A 73 -6.91 29.59 26.41
N CYS A 74 -6.84 30.88 26.62
CA CYS A 74 -5.64 31.58 27.02
C CYS A 74 -5.39 31.09 28.44
N GLY A 75 -4.56 30.05 28.57
CA GLY A 75 -4.01 29.66 29.86
C GLY A 75 -3.37 30.91 30.45
N LYS A 76 -3.95 31.40 31.56
CA LYS A 76 -3.48 32.56 32.28
C LYS A 76 -2.00 32.36 32.64
N ARG A 77 -1.09 32.97 31.89
CA ARG A 77 0.20 33.39 32.44
C ARG A 77 -0.10 34.55 33.40
N ALA A 78 -0.34 34.21 34.66
CA ALA A 78 -0.21 35.19 35.73
C ALA A 78 1.29 35.38 35.97
N ASN A 79 1.73 36.63 35.83
CA ASN A 79 3.03 37.09 36.29
C ASN A 79 3.15 36.81 37.80
N ILE A 80 4.12 35.99 38.19
CA ILE A 80 4.73 36.07 39.52
C ILE A 80 6.23 36.23 39.28
N THR A 81 6.66 37.46 39.55
CA THR A 81 8.03 37.92 39.76
C THR A 81 8.84 36.98 40.64
N SER A 82 10.08 36.74 40.22
CA SER A 82 11.29 36.56 41.04
C SER A 82 11.12 35.87 42.40
N LYS A 83 11.41 34.57 42.44
CA LYS A 83 12.18 33.89 43.51
C LYS A 83 12.39 32.44 43.10
N SER A 84 13.66 32.06 42.94
CA SER A 84 14.12 30.68 42.87
C SER A 84 13.67 29.89 44.12
N PRO A 85 13.12 28.67 43.98
CA PRO A 85 13.06 27.72 45.07
C PRO A 85 14.11 26.59 44.90
N PRO A 86 14.44 25.91 46.01
CA PRO A 86 15.71 25.23 46.21
C PRO A 86 15.70 23.81 45.62
N SER A 87 16.91 23.37 45.28
CA SER A 87 17.29 21.98 45.08
C SER A 87 17.06 21.14 46.33
N ASP A 88 16.33 20.04 46.18
CA ASP A 88 16.26 18.91 47.12
C ASP A 88 16.17 17.58 46.33
N PRO A 89 16.57 16.44 46.93
CA PRO A 89 17.41 15.39 46.32
C PRO A 89 16.63 14.27 45.58
N PRO A 90 17.32 13.41 44.81
CA PRO A 90 16.68 12.43 43.92
C PRO A 90 16.21 11.21 44.70
N ASN A 91 14.95 10.80 44.52
CA ASN A 91 14.51 9.47 44.93
C ASN A 91 13.52 8.81 43.96
N SER A 92 13.94 7.64 43.52
CA SER A 92 13.27 6.52 42.83
C SER A 92 12.90 6.66 41.35
N PRO A 93 13.34 5.71 40.50
CA PRO A 93 12.96 5.62 39.10
C PRO A 93 11.61 4.92 38.98
N HIS A 94 10.58 5.64 38.57
CA HIS A 94 9.48 5.01 37.86
C HIS A 94 9.94 4.80 36.42
N GLU A 95 10.45 3.60 36.13
CA GLU A 95 10.57 3.10 34.75
C GLU A 95 9.16 3.02 34.15
N GLU A 96 8.74 4.08 33.45
CA GLU A 96 7.71 3.95 32.43
C GLU A 96 8.28 3.03 31.35
N LYS A 97 8.00 1.72 31.47
CA LYS A 97 8.28 0.73 30.42
C LYS A 97 7.62 1.23 29.13
N ALA A 98 8.45 1.67 28.17
CA ALA A 98 7.99 1.98 26.83
C ALA A 98 7.17 0.78 26.32
N SER A 99 5.91 1.03 25.93
CA SER A 99 5.05 -0.02 25.39
C SER A 99 5.74 -0.64 24.19
N SER A 100 5.96 -1.95 24.23
CA SER A 100 6.63 -2.63 23.12
C SER A 100 5.77 -2.54 21.86
N LEU A 101 6.38 -2.47 20.68
CA LEU A 101 5.66 -2.41 19.41
C LEU A 101 4.71 -3.62 19.24
N SER A 102 5.10 -4.78 19.78
CA SER A 102 4.26 -5.98 19.82
C SER A 102 3.01 -5.80 20.70
N ASP A 103 3.07 -5.05 21.80
CA ASP A 103 1.90 -4.70 22.60
C ASP A 103 0.96 -3.76 21.83
N SER A 104 1.51 -2.84 21.03
CA SER A 104 0.71 -1.95 20.17
C SER A 104 0.02 -2.72 19.04
N ILE A 105 0.74 -3.63 18.38
CA ILE A 105 0.18 -4.54 17.38
C ILE A 105 -0.91 -5.41 18.04
N ARG A 106 -0.64 -5.95 19.23
CA ARG A 106 -1.63 -6.72 19.99
C ARG A 106 -2.88 -5.87 20.27
N GLN A 107 -2.71 -4.62 20.69
CA GLN A 107 -3.86 -3.75 20.95
C GLN A 107 -4.72 -3.54 19.70
N TYR A 108 -4.14 -3.42 18.51
CA TYR A 108 -4.91 -3.27 17.26
C TYR A 108 -5.53 -4.58 16.77
N LEU A 109 -4.84 -5.71 16.91
CA LEU A 109 -5.35 -7.02 16.49
C LEU A 109 -6.41 -7.58 17.47
N PHE A 110 -6.36 -7.18 18.74
CA PHE A 110 -7.14 -7.74 19.84
C PHE A 110 -7.94 -6.68 20.65
N SER A 111 -8.19 -5.48 20.12
CA SER A 111 -8.84 -4.37 20.87
C SER A 111 -10.24 -4.67 21.41
N GLY A 112 -10.98 -5.64 20.86
CA GLY A 112 -12.25 -6.10 21.42
C GLY A 112 -12.10 -7.20 22.48
N ALA A 113 -10.91 -7.78 22.63
CA ALA A 113 -10.68 -9.06 23.31
C ALA A 113 -10.02 -8.93 24.68
N ILE A 114 -9.60 -7.73 25.07
CA ILE A 114 -8.96 -7.54 26.38
C ILE A 114 -10.06 -7.26 27.40
N ASP A 115 -10.73 -8.31 27.89
CA ASP A 115 -11.67 -8.19 29.00
C ASP A 115 -11.01 -8.44 30.37
N ASP A 116 -11.49 -7.64 31.32
CA ASP A 116 -11.57 -7.79 32.78
C ASP A 116 -10.33 -7.79 33.67
N ASN A 117 -9.13 -8.20 33.25
CA ASN A 117 -7.98 -8.23 34.19
C ASN A 117 -7.19 -6.92 34.32
N LEU A 118 -7.50 -5.88 33.52
CA LEU A 118 -6.80 -4.58 33.56
C LEU A 118 -7.68 -3.40 34.02
N MET A 119 -8.87 -3.69 34.57
CA MET A 119 -9.81 -2.66 35.06
C MET A 119 -9.40 -1.99 36.38
N LEU A 120 -8.25 -2.31 36.96
CA LEU A 120 -7.76 -1.62 38.17
C LEU A 120 -6.93 -0.35 37.92
N GLN A 121 -6.70 0.08 36.66
CA GLN A 121 -5.91 1.29 36.40
C GLN A 121 -6.45 2.27 35.33
N ARG A 122 -7.63 2.06 34.74
CA ARG A 122 -8.24 3.10 33.88
C ARG A 122 -8.97 4.13 34.72
N SER A 123 -8.26 5.23 35.00
CA SER A 123 -8.85 6.50 35.43
C SER A 123 -10.05 6.87 34.55
N ARG A 124 -11.19 7.14 35.20
CA ARG A 124 -12.41 7.74 34.62
C ARG A 124 -12.05 8.94 33.75
N ASP A 125 -12.28 8.84 32.45
CA ASP A 125 -12.63 9.95 31.56
C ASP A 125 -13.35 9.38 30.32
N ALA A 126 -14.61 9.02 30.52
CA ALA A 126 -15.52 8.59 29.46
C ALA A 126 -16.02 9.81 28.68
N THR A 127 -15.26 10.28 27.69
CA THR A 127 -15.75 11.22 26.66
C THR A 127 -15.19 11.01 25.25
N ASN A 128 -14.29 10.03 25.01
CA ASN A 128 -13.59 9.86 23.73
C ASN A 128 -13.77 8.46 23.06
N THR A 129 -14.80 7.69 23.39
CA THR A 129 -14.94 6.31 22.87
C THR A 129 -15.20 6.25 21.36
N SER A 130 -15.98 7.17 20.77
CA SER A 130 -16.37 7.04 19.36
C SER A 130 -15.23 7.24 18.35
N SER A 131 -14.24 8.10 18.65
CA SER A 131 -13.13 8.34 17.70
C SER A 131 -12.12 7.19 17.70
N VAL A 132 -12.00 6.47 18.81
CA VAL A 132 -11.07 5.35 18.95
C VAL A 132 -11.55 4.14 18.15
N ASP A 133 -12.87 3.89 18.11
CA ASP A 133 -13.47 2.81 17.33
C ASP A 133 -13.41 3.08 15.81
N ASP A 134 -13.57 4.35 15.40
CA ASP A 134 -13.38 4.79 14.00
C ASP A 134 -11.93 4.58 13.53
N ASP A 135 -10.95 5.00 14.32
CA ASP A 135 -9.53 4.85 14.00
C ASP A 135 -9.12 3.38 13.99
N LEU A 136 -9.68 2.57 14.89
CA LEU A 136 -9.47 1.13 14.92
C LEU A 136 -10.01 0.47 13.65
N TYR A 137 -11.27 0.75 13.29
CA TYR A 137 -11.88 0.25 12.06
C TYR A 137 -11.03 0.56 10.82
N HIS A 138 -10.61 1.81 10.64
CA HIS A 138 -9.82 2.21 9.48
C HIS A 138 -8.42 1.59 9.49
N SER A 139 -7.83 1.42 10.68
CA SER A 139 -6.57 0.69 10.84
C SER A 139 -6.74 -0.77 10.39
N MET A 140 -7.90 -1.36 10.63
CA MET A 140 -8.12 -2.76 10.30
C MET A 140 -8.53 -3.00 8.86
N ALA A 141 -9.14 -2.04 8.17
CA ALA A 141 -9.52 -2.14 6.76
C ALA A 141 -8.42 -1.70 5.78
N ASN A 142 -7.40 -0.99 6.26
CA ASN A 142 -6.31 -0.46 5.44
C ASN A 142 -4.96 -0.64 6.13
N THR A 143 -4.09 -1.46 5.53
CA THR A 143 -2.75 -1.75 6.05
C THR A 143 -1.90 -0.49 6.28
N SER A 144 -2.03 0.53 5.42
CA SER A 144 -1.27 1.78 5.60
C SER A 144 -1.72 2.53 6.87
N THR A 145 -3.02 2.49 7.18
CA THR A 145 -3.57 3.05 8.42
C THR A 145 -3.17 2.23 9.63
N PHE A 146 -3.19 0.89 9.54
CA PHE A 146 -2.64 -0.01 10.57
C PHE A 146 -1.21 0.36 10.93
N ILE A 147 -0.34 0.43 9.92
CA ILE A 147 1.08 0.70 10.06
C ILE A 147 1.28 2.09 10.68
N ALA A 148 0.60 3.11 10.15
CA ALA A 148 0.65 4.45 10.71
C ALA A 148 0.19 4.51 12.17
N GLY A 149 -0.88 3.78 12.53
CA GLY A 149 -1.43 3.70 13.88
C GLY A 149 -0.50 3.00 14.87
N VAL A 150 0.11 1.88 14.47
CA VAL A 150 1.10 1.16 15.28
C VAL A 150 2.35 2.03 15.50
N LEU A 151 2.88 2.63 14.43
CA LEU A 151 4.07 3.49 14.52
C LEU A 151 3.85 4.76 15.34
N ALA A 152 2.62 5.29 15.38
CA ALA A 152 2.29 6.46 16.19
C ALA A 152 2.42 6.22 17.70
N LYS A 153 2.38 4.95 18.14
CA LYS A 153 2.58 4.56 19.54
C LYS A 153 4.05 4.32 19.89
N ASP A 154 4.94 4.20 18.90
CA ASP A 154 6.37 4.01 19.14
C ASP A 154 7.09 5.36 19.27
N ALA A 155 7.67 5.62 20.44
CA ALA A 155 8.35 6.88 20.71
C ALA A 155 9.68 7.05 19.96
N SER A 156 10.23 6.01 19.34
CA SER A 156 11.48 6.11 18.58
C SER A 156 11.27 6.41 17.10
N PHE A 157 10.10 6.10 16.52
CA PHE A 157 9.89 6.29 15.07
C PHE A 157 9.89 7.77 14.69
N GLY A 158 10.73 8.15 13.73
CA GLY A 158 10.82 9.54 13.26
C GLY A 158 11.37 10.53 14.28
N ALA A 159 12.02 10.07 15.35
CA ALA A 159 12.61 10.92 16.38
C ALA A 159 13.71 11.87 15.85
N ASP A 160 14.42 11.46 14.79
CA ASP A 160 15.51 12.22 14.19
C ASP A 160 15.04 13.19 13.10
N ILE A 161 13.73 13.24 12.83
CA ILE A 161 13.16 14.15 11.82
C ILE A 161 13.23 15.58 12.35
N GLN A 162 14.16 16.34 11.78
CA GLN A 162 14.37 17.75 12.07
C GLN A 162 14.06 18.62 10.84
N LEU A 163 13.36 19.72 11.08
CA LEU A 163 13.13 20.75 10.07
C LEU A 163 14.36 21.66 9.99
N THR A 164 14.90 21.82 8.80
CA THR A 164 15.90 22.86 8.53
C THR A 164 15.20 24.01 7.81
N SER A 165 15.34 25.23 8.33
CA SER A 165 14.56 26.39 7.86
C SER A 165 15.07 27.00 6.56
N THR A 166 16.37 26.87 6.27
CA THR A 166 16.98 27.61 5.16
C THR A 166 18.15 26.85 4.56
N TRP A 167 18.11 26.66 3.24
CA TRP A 167 19.21 26.18 2.42
C TRP A 167 19.57 27.27 1.40
N SER A 168 20.84 27.67 1.34
CA SER A 168 21.32 28.77 0.48
C SER A 168 22.37 28.33 -0.56
N THR A 169 23.03 27.20 -0.36
CA THR A 169 24.09 26.73 -1.28
C THR A 169 23.47 26.11 -2.54
N PRO A 170 23.90 26.51 -3.75
CA PRO A 170 23.43 25.86 -4.97
C PRO A 170 23.71 24.35 -4.98
N LEU A 171 22.72 23.54 -5.36
CA LEU A 171 22.86 22.08 -5.44
C LEU A 171 23.95 21.64 -6.44
N THR A 172 24.21 22.46 -7.46
CA THR A 172 25.24 22.25 -8.49
C THR A 172 26.67 22.41 -7.96
N ASP A 173 26.82 23.05 -6.80
CA ASP A 173 28.12 23.32 -6.16
C ASP A 173 28.51 22.17 -5.22
N ILE A 174 27.51 21.51 -4.61
CA ILE A 174 27.74 20.34 -3.77
C ILE A 174 27.78 19.03 -4.56
N VAL A 175 27.16 18.97 -5.75
CA VAL A 175 27.18 17.80 -6.63
C VAL A 175 27.77 18.17 -7.99
N SER A 176 29.01 17.74 -8.21
CA SER A 176 29.72 17.89 -9.48
C SER A 176 29.07 17.06 -10.60
N HIS A 177 29.44 17.32 -11.86
CA HIS A 177 28.96 16.56 -13.01
C HIS A 177 29.34 15.07 -12.91
N ASP A 178 30.60 14.76 -12.59
CA ASP A 178 31.06 13.37 -12.46
C ASP A 178 30.41 12.64 -11.29
N LEU A 179 30.16 13.35 -10.19
CA LEU A 179 29.43 12.80 -9.05
C LEU A 179 27.97 12.54 -9.41
N ALA A 180 27.34 13.43 -10.19
CA ALA A 180 25.98 13.21 -10.69
C ALA A 180 25.90 11.93 -11.54
N ILE A 181 26.85 11.68 -12.45
CA ILE A 181 26.92 10.43 -13.23
C ILE A 181 27.06 9.21 -12.31
N THR A 182 27.96 9.29 -11.32
CA THR A 182 28.19 8.19 -10.38
C THR A 182 26.93 7.86 -9.56
N LEU A 183 26.25 8.88 -9.04
CA LEU A 183 25.00 8.73 -8.29
C LEU A 183 23.88 8.20 -9.17
N ASP A 184 23.82 8.62 -10.43
CA ASP A 184 22.79 8.24 -11.39
C ASP A 184 22.81 6.73 -11.69
N ASN A 185 24.00 6.14 -11.76
CA ASN A 185 24.21 4.70 -11.94
C ASN A 185 23.76 3.86 -10.71
N LEU A 186 23.53 4.48 -9.56
CA LEU A 186 23.01 3.82 -8.37
C LEU A 186 21.47 3.80 -8.32
N LEU A 187 20.79 4.55 -9.19
CA LEU A 187 19.34 4.72 -9.19
C LEU A 187 18.59 3.74 -10.10
N VAL A 188 19.23 2.64 -10.52
CA VAL A 188 18.66 1.70 -11.51
C VAL A 188 17.34 1.09 -11.04
N TRP A 189 17.24 0.72 -9.76
CA TRP A 189 15.99 0.22 -9.18
C TRP A 189 14.89 1.28 -9.14
N GLN A 190 15.24 2.51 -8.79
CA GLN A 190 14.28 3.62 -8.73
C GLN A 190 13.71 3.92 -10.12
N ARG A 191 14.54 3.83 -11.17
CA ARG A 191 14.12 3.97 -12.58
C ARG A 191 13.14 2.90 -13.03
N LEU A 192 13.34 1.66 -12.59
CA LEU A 192 12.44 0.56 -12.94
C LEU A 192 11.03 0.76 -12.37
N PHE A 193 10.89 1.39 -11.20
CA PHE A 193 9.59 1.56 -10.55
C PHE A 193 8.93 2.92 -10.81
N VAL A 194 9.73 3.98 -10.95
CA VAL A 194 9.22 5.34 -11.25
C VAL A 194 9.53 5.64 -12.71
N LEU A 195 8.57 5.32 -13.56
CA LEU A 195 8.67 5.56 -15.00
C LEU A 195 8.88 7.05 -15.31
N GLY A 196 9.64 7.37 -16.35
CA GLY A 196 9.88 8.75 -16.81
C GLY A 196 10.85 9.57 -15.96
N MET A 197 11.61 8.92 -15.07
CA MET A 197 12.59 9.59 -14.21
C MET A 197 13.74 10.22 -15.02
N PRO A 198 13.97 11.55 -14.94
CA PRO A 198 15.09 12.19 -15.65
C PRO A 198 16.43 11.81 -15.03
N SER A 199 17.51 11.84 -15.82
CA SER A 199 18.87 11.62 -15.31
C SER A 199 19.33 12.77 -14.41
N LEU A 200 20.18 12.46 -13.43
CA LEU A 200 20.78 13.48 -12.56
C LEU A 200 21.60 14.49 -13.37
N VAL A 201 22.26 14.06 -14.44
CA VAL A 201 23.01 14.94 -15.35
C VAL A 201 22.08 15.96 -16.00
N HIS A 202 20.97 15.50 -16.57
CA HIS A 202 19.98 16.37 -17.21
C HIS A 202 19.32 17.33 -16.21
N LEU A 203 18.99 16.86 -15.01
CA LEU A 203 18.49 17.72 -13.93
C LEU A 203 19.52 18.79 -13.55
N ARG A 204 20.80 18.42 -13.45
CA ARG A 204 21.88 19.37 -13.13
C ARG A 204 22.01 20.47 -14.18
N GLU A 205 21.94 20.12 -15.47
CA GLU A 205 21.94 21.10 -16.56
C GLU A 205 20.75 22.07 -16.46
N ARG A 206 19.56 21.56 -16.15
CA ARG A 206 18.36 22.38 -15.92
C ARG A 206 18.48 23.28 -14.69
N LEU A 207 19.23 22.88 -13.66
CA LEU A 207 19.50 23.72 -12.48
C LEU A 207 20.49 24.86 -12.77
N LEU A 208 21.35 24.71 -13.79
CA LEU A 208 22.24 25.78 -14.27
C LEU A 208 21.50 26.79 -15.17
N SER A 209 20.33 26.43 -15.68
CA SER A 209 19.49 27.33 -16.47
C SER A 209 18.94 28.48 -15.62
N THR A 210 18.88 29.67 -16.21
CA THR A 210 18.24 30.85 -15.64
C THR A 210 16.73 30.87 -15.84
N ASP A 211 16.16 29.96 -16.65
CA ASP A 211 14.72 29.91 -16.90
C ASP A 211 13.99 29.33 -15.67
N PRO A 212 13.15 30.11 -14.97
CA PRO A 212 12.42 29.66 -13.79
C PRO A 212 11.42 28.54 -14.07
N LYS A 213 11.01 28.32 -15.33
CA LYS A 213 10.19 27.15 -15.70
C LYS A 213 10.98 25.85 -15.57
N THR A 214 12.26 25.88 -15.97
CA THR A 214 13.15 24.72 -15.90
C THR A 214 13.78 24.53 -14.52
N ASN A 215 14.20 25.63 -13.88
CA ASN A 215 14.83 25.69 -12.57
C ASN A 215 13.82 26.09 -11.48
N ASN A 216 12.81 25.24 -11.29
CA ASN A 216 11.77 25.44 -10.28
C ASN A 216 12.06 24.62 -9.01
N VAL A 217 11.27 24.84 -7.94
CA VAL A 217 11.43 24.13 -6.66
C VAL A 217 11.28 22.62 -6.79
N ALA A 218 10.42 22.12 -7.70
CA ALA A 218 10.27 20.69 -7.92
C ALA A 218 11.53 20.09 -8.55
N THR A 219 12.15 20.76 -9.53
CA THR A 219 13.44 20.33 -10.13
C THR A 219 14.54 20.25 -9.08
N LYS A 220 14.67 21.29 -8.23
CA LYS A 220 15.66 21.35 -7.14
C LYS A 220 15.46 20.22 -6.15
N LEU A 221 14.23 20.03 -5.70
CA LEU A 221 13.89 18.99 -4.74
C LEU A 221 14.06 17.58 -5.32
N LEU A 222 13.68 17.37 -6.59
CA LEU A 222 13.86 16.11 -7.30
C LEU A 222 15.33 15.73 -7.38
N PHE A 223 16.19 16.67 -7.81
CA PHE A 223 17.64 16.47 -7.84
C PHE A 223 18.20 16.13 -6.46
N ALA A 224 17.83 16.90 -5.42
CA ALA A 224 18.31 16.67 -4.07
C ALA A 224 17.88 15.30 -3.52
N VAL A 225 16.62 14.90 -3.74
CA VAL A 225 16.07 13.61 -3.28
C VAL A 225 16.73 12.43 -4.00
N PHE A 226 16.97 12.53 -5.31
CA PHE A 226 17.65 11.49 -6.09
C PHE A 226 19.10 11.32 -5.62
N CYS A 227 19.84 12.43 -5.52
CA CYS A 227 21.21 12.42 -4.99
C CYS A 227 21.26 11.83 -3.57
N LEU A 228 20.33 12.21 -2.70
CA LEU A 228 20.28 11.70 -1.32
C LEU A 228 20.02 10.19 -1.29
N THR A 229 19.09 9.71 -2.13
CA THR A 229 18.75 8.28 -2.20
C THR A 229 19.91 7.45 -2.73
N ALA A 230 20.60 7.93 -3.78
CA ALA A 230 21.81 7.28 -4.29
C ALA A 230 22.96 7.30 -3.26
N CYS A 231 23.15 8.41 -2.55
CA CYS A 231 24.18 8.55 -1.53
C CYS A 231 23.95 7.61 -0.32
N GLU A 232 22.69 7.42 0.09
CA GLU A 232 22.36 6.48 1.16
C GLU A 232 22.60 5.02 0.76
N GLY A 233 22.38 4.67 -0.51
CA GLY A 233 22.56 3.33 -1.06
C GLY A 233 24.01 2.92 -1.36
N SER A 234 25.01 3.80 -1.19
CA SER A 234 26.42 3.47 -1.44
C SER A 234 27.35 3.90 -0.31
N GLU A 235 27.96 2.93 0.34
CA GLU A 235 28.97 3.18 1.38
C GLU A 235 30.24 3.83 0.82
N GLU A 236 30.62 3.51 -0.42
CA GLU A 236 31.79 4.10 -1.07
C GLU A 236 31.61 5.60 -1.27
N VAL A 237 30.45 6.01 -1.79
CA VAL A 237 30.10 7.42 -1.98
C VAL A 237 30.08 8.14 -0.64
N ARG A 238 29.47 7.54 0.39
CA ARG A 238 29.37 8.14 1.72
C ARG A 238 30.73 8.31 2.40
N ARG A 239 31.62 7.32 2.28
CA ARG A 239 33.00 7.41 2.81
C ARG A 239 33.79 8.50 2.12
N ARG A 240 33.65 8.66 0.79
CA ARG A 240 34.33 9.72 0.03
C ARG A 240 33.74 11.11 0.26
N ASN A 241 32.46 11.20 0.62
CA ASN A 241 31.72 12.47 0.73
C ASN A 241 30.97 12.54 2.07
N ALA A 242 31.70 12.60 3.19
CA ALA A 242 31.12 12.48 4.53
C ALA A 242 30.04 13.53 4.85
N SER A 243 30.17 14.76 4.36
CA SER A 243 29.21 15.87 4.59
C SER A 243 28.08 15.94 3.57
N LEU A 244 28.17 15.22 2.44
CA LEU A 244 27.23 15.33 1.33
C LEU A 244 25.83 14.88 1.73
N LYS A 245 25.72 13.78 2.49
CA LYS A 245 24.44 13.26 2.98
C LYS A 245 23.71 14.33 3.80
N GLU A 246 24.39 14.94 4.77
CA GLU A 246 23.79 15.96 5.64
C GLU A 246 23.37 17.20 4.86
N SER A 247 24.23 17.67 3.95
CA SER A 247 23.91 18.79 3.04
C SER A 247 22.68 18.51 2.18
N LEU A 248 22.59 17.31 1.59
CA LEU A 248 21.44 16.91 0.80
C LEU A 248 20.18 16.76 1.66
N GLN A 249 20.27 16.25 2.88
CA GLN A 249 19.14 16.17 3.83
C GLN A 249 18.60 17.56 4.17
N GLN A 250 19.48 18.53 4.44
CA GLN A 250 19.10 19.92 4.68
C GLN A 250 18.44 20.56 3.45
N ALA A 251 19.00 20.33 2.25
CA ALA A 251 18.42 20.81 1.01
C ALA A 251 17.02 20.23 0.72
N VAL A 252 16.85 18.92 0.95
CA VAL A 252 15.54 18.24 0.83
C VAL A 252 14.54 18.81 1.82
N SER A 253 14.94 19.05 3.07
CA SER A 253 14.08 19.64 4.10
C SER A 253 13.63 21.06 3.73
N SER A 254 14.55 21.89 3.22
CA SER A 254 14.27 23.28 2.86
C SER A 254 13.40 23.39 1.59
N HIS A 255 13.81 22.76 0.49
CA HIS A 255 13.00 22.77 -0.75
C HIS A 255 11.68 22.00 -0.59
N GLY A 256 11.65 21.00 0.29
CA GLY A 256 10.46 20.25 0.67
C GLY A 256 9.35 21.09 1.27
N GLN A 257 9.71 22.00 2.18
CA GLN A 257 8.75 22.94 2.76
C GLN A 257 8.16 23.85 1.69
N GLU A 258 9.00 24.46 0.85
CA GLU A 258 8.56 25.32 -0.25
C GLU A 258 7.63 24.56 -1.21
N PHE A 259 7.99 23.32 -1.57
CA PHE A 259 7.19 22.47 -2.45
C PHE A 259 5.82 22.11 -1.86
N ILE A 260 5.72 21.72 -0.59
CA ILE A 260 4.43 21.35 0.03
C ILE A 260 3.46 22.54 0.03
N PHE A 261 3.95 23.75 0.28
CA PHE A 261 3.09 24.94 0.33
C PHE A 261 2.71 25.47 -1.06
N SER A 262 3.58 25.31 -2.05
CA SER A 262 3.35 25.82 -3.41
C SER A 262 3.97 24.91 -4.47
N PRO A 263 3.40 23.72 -4.71
CA PRO A 263 3.95 22.79 -5.69
C PRO A 263 3.76 23.34 -7.11
N PRO A 264 4.82 23.42 -7.93
CA PRO A 264 4.72 23.84 -9.33
C PRO A 264 3.82 22.92 -10.14
N THR A 265 3.05 23.48 -11.08
CA THR A 265 2.34 22.69 -12.10
C THR A 265 3.35 22.27 -13.18
N HIS A 266 4.12 21.21 -12.92
CA HIS A 266 5.22 20.73 -13.77
C HIS A 266 5.35 19.20 -13.67
N ILE A 267 5.89 18.54 -14.71
CA ILE A 267 6.05 17.08 -14.75
C ILE A 267 6.96 16.55 -13.62
N ASP A 268 8.03 17.28 -13.31
CA ASP A 268 8.91 16.95 -12.18
C ASP A 268 8.17 16.89 -10.83
N SER A 269 7.10 17.67 -10.64
CA SER A 269 6.30 17.58 -9.42
C SER A 269 5.56 16.25 -9.32
N ILE A 270 5.10 15.71 -10.45
CA ILE A 270 4.47 14.39 -10.51
C ILE A 270 5.50 13.32 -10.20
N ILE A 271 6.65 13.35 -10.88
CA ILE A 271 7.73 12.38 -10.69
C ILE A 271 8.25 12.42 -9.24
N LEU A 272 8.44 13.62 -8.69
CA LEU A 272 8.85 13.82 -7.30
C LEU A 272 7.84 13.19 -6.33
N CYS A 273 6.56 13.53 -6.46
CA CYS A 273 5.52 12.98 -5.59
C CYS A 273 5.45 11.46 -5.65
N ARG A 274 5.54 10.87 -6.87
CA ARG A 274 5.57 9.41 -7.03
C ARG A 274 6.83 8.79 -6.44
N PHE A 275 7.98 9.44 -6.60
CA PHE A 275 9.23 8.96 -6.00
C PHE A 275 9.16 8.99 -4.46
N LEU A 276 8.69 10.09 -3.89
CA LEU A 276 8.51 10.24 -2.44
C LEU A 276 7.50 9.22 -1.92
N SER A 277 6.36 9.03 -2.60
CA SER A 277 5.37 8.03 -2.19
C SER A 277 5.91 6.60 -2.25
N THR A 278 6.81 6.32 -3.18
CA THR A 278 7.33 4.98 -3.44
C THR A 278 8.50 4.61 -2.53
N PHE A 279 9.42 5.54 -2.27
CA PHE A 279 10.69 5.25 -1.60
C PHE A 279 10.91 6.02 -0.30
N LYS A 280 10.42 7.27 -0.20
CA LYS A 280 10.73 8.16 0.93
C LYS A 280 9.52 8.95 1.42
N PRO A 281 8.46 8.28 1.91
CA PRO A 281 7.22 8.96 2.25
C PRO A 281 7.37 9.92 3.45
N THR A 282 8.35 9.69 4.31
CA THR A 282 8.65 10.51 5.49
C THR A 282 9.66 11.64 5.21
N ALA A 283 10.25 11.74 4.01
CA ALA A 283 11.31 12.72 3.75
C ALA A 283 10.88 14.18 3.94
N LEU A 284 9.61 14.50 3.71
CA LEU A 284 9.07 15.84 3.93
C LEU A 284 8.24 15.97 5.21
N ALA A 285 8.33 14.99 6.12
CA ALA A 285 7.64 15.07 7.40
C ALA A 285 8.22 16.23 8.22
N THR A 286 7.34 17.06 8.77
CA THR A 286 7.72 18.28 9.50
C THR A 286 8.02 18.03 10.98
N SER A 287 7.65 16.86 11.49
CA SER A 287 7.94 16.48 12.87
C SER A 287 7.74 14.98 13.04
N LYS A 288 8.31 14.45 14.12
CA LYS A 288 8.03 13.12 14.65
C LYS A 288 6.52 12.79 14.70
N ARG A 289 5.67 13.76 15.07
CA ARG A 289 4.23 13.53 15.21
C ARG A 289 3.53 13.21 13.88
N VAL A 290 4.05 13.73 12.77
CA VAL A 290 3.45 13.56 11.44
C VAL A 290 4.07 12.38 10.71
N ALA A 291 5.28 11.97 11.08
CA ALA A 291 6.02 10.90 10.42
C ALA A 291 5.24 9.58 10.27
N PRO A 292 4.54 9.04 11.29
CA PRO A 292 3.73 7.84 11.13
C PRO A 292 2.66 7.98 10.05
N GLN A 293 1.98 9.13 10.00
CA GLN A 293 0.92 9.40 9.03
C GLN A 293 1.48 9.58 7.61
N SER A 294 2.69 10.13 7.49
CA SER A 294 3.36 10.29 6.20
C SER A 294 3.63 8.97 5.50
N VAL A 295 3.80 7.85 6.23
CA VAL A 295 4.01 6.50 5.66
C VAL A 295 2.89 6.09 4.70
N LYS A 296 1.66 6.60 4.89
CA LYS A 296 0.52 6.35 4.00
C LYS A 296 0.67 6.97 2.62
N ALA A 297 1.51 7.99 2.49
CA ALA A 297 1.82 8.71 1.25
C ALA A 297 0.64 9.36 0.51
N GLU A 298 -0.55 9.43 1.14
CA GLU A 298 -1.78 10.00 0.57
C GLU A 298 -1.55 11.40 -0.01
N LEU A 299 -0.85 12.27 0.74
CA LEU A 299 -0.55 13.63 0.32
C LEU A 299 0.14 13.67 -1.04
N TYR A 300 1.16 12.85 -1.25
CA TYR A 300 1.93 12.88 -2.49
C TYR A 300 1.13 12.37 -3.68
N ILE A 301 0.37 11.29 -3.50
CA ILE A 301 -0.48 10.72 -4.55
C ILE A 301 -1.57 11.73 -4.94
N THR A 302 -2.24 12.35 -3.96
CA THR A 302 -3.24 13.40 -4.23
C THR A 302 -2.62 14.63 -4.91
N LEU A 303 -1.43 15.07 -4.49
CA LEU A 303 -0.73 16.19 -5.16
C LEU A 303 -0.37 15.83 -6.60
N ALA A 304 0.19 14.65 -6.84
CA ALA A 304 0.53 14.18 -8.18
C ALA A 304 -0.72 14.12 -9.08
N TYR A 305 -1.82 13.56 -8.58
CA TYR A 305 -3.09 13.49 -9.30
C TYR A 305 -3.59 14.90 -9.69
N ARG A 306 -3.61 15.84 -8.75
CA ARG A 306 -4.09 17.21 -9.00
C ARG A 306 -3.20 18.00 -9.96
N ILE A 307 -1.89 17.74 -9.95
CA ILE A 307 -0.96 18.36 -10.90
C ILE A 307 -1.12 17.74 -12.29
N ALA A 308 -1.26 16.41 -12.37
CA ALA A 308 -1.54 15.70 -13.62
C ALA A 308 -2.88 16.13 -14.25
N GLU A 309 -3.90 16.35 -13.43
CA GLU A 309 -5.20 16.90 -13.85
C GLU A 309 -5.03 18.29 -14.50
N ARG A 310 -4.25 19.18 -13.86
CA ARG A 310 -3.96 20.53 -14.40
C ARG A 310 -3.11 20.48 -15.68
N LEU A 311 -2.23 19.51 -15.80
CA LEU A 311 -1.40 19.28 -16.98
C LEU A 311 -2.14 18.50 -18.08
N ARG A 312 -3.38 18.07 -17.85
CA ARG A 312 -4.18 17.25 -18.78
C ARG A 312 -3.48 15.93 -19.17
N LEU A 313 -2.80 15.31 -18.21
CA LEU A 313 -2.12 14.03 -18.39
C LEU A 313 -2.97 12.82 -17.95
N LEU A 314 -4.11 13.06 -17.31
CA LEU A 314 -4.99 11.99 -16.86
C LEU A 314 -5.82 11.45 -18.03
N PRO A 315 -5.95 10.13 -18.19
CA PRO A 315 -6.74 9.55 -19.29
C PRO A 315 -8.22 9.91 -19.18
N GLU A 316 -8.83 10.20 -20.33
CA GLU A 316 -10.25 10.53 -20.47
C GLU A 316 -11.03 9.29 -20.96
N PRO A 317 -12.31 9.13 -20.55
CA PRO A 317 -13.10 7.97 -20.94
C PRO A 317 -13.33 7.93 -22.45
N GLY A 318 -13.20 6.74 -23.05
CA GLY A 318 -13.47 6.51 -24.47
C GLY A 318 -12.34 6.89 -25.44
N ILE A 319 -11.22 7.41 -24.94
CA ILE A 319 -10.02 7.61 -25.76
C ILE A 319 -9.24 6.30 -25.83
N MET A 320 -9.07 5.75 -27.03
CA MET A 320 -8.18 4.63 -27.31
C MET A 320 -6.84 5.19 -27.79
N PRO A 321 -5.82 5.33 -26.93
CA PRO A 321 -4.54 5.84 -27.39
C PRO A 321 -3.93 4.84 -28.38
N PHE A 322 -3.11 5.31 -29.32
CA PHE A 322 -2.29 4.45 -30.19
C PHE A 322 -3.00 3.61 -31.26
N MET A 323 -4.31 3.80 -31.53
CA MET A 323 -5.05 3.05 -32.56
C MET A 323 -4.52 3.22 -34.00
N GLU A 324 -3.84 4.33 -34.30
CA GLU A 324 -3.31 4.66 -35.63
C GLU A 324 -1.77 4.82 -35.62
N THR A 325 -1.04 3.89 -34.98
CA THR A 325 0.41 4.06 -34.71
C THR A 325 1.36 3.65 -35.82
N MET A 326 0.90 3.18 -36.98
CA MET A 326 1.78 2.62 -38.02
C MET A 326 2.87 3.58 -38.53
N THR A 327 2.72 4.90 -38.33
CA THR A 327 3.62 5.95 -38.86
C THR A 327 4.42 6.74 -37.80
N ILE A 328 4.22 6.50 -36.50
CA ILE A 328 4.89 7.27 -35.43
C ILE A 328 6.29 6.71 -35.16
N ASP A 329 7.27 7.62 -35.04
CA ASP A 329 8.65 7.31 -34.63
C ASP A 329 8.70 6.58 -33.27
N SER A 330 9.64 5.65 -33.14
CA SER A 330 9.77 4.81 -31.95
C SER A 330 10.02 5.60 -30.66
N VAL A 331 10.81 6.67 -30.72
CA VAL A 331 11.17 7.48 -29.55
C VAL A 331 9.99 8.32 -29.09
N GLU A 332 9.29 8.96 -30.03
CA GLU A 332 8.12 9.77 -29.70
C GLU A 332 6.97 8.89 -29.19
N MET A 333 6.79 7.69 -29.76
CA MET A 333 5.80 6.74 -29.26
C MET A 333 6.12 6.27 -27.83
N GLU A 334 7.38 5.96 -27.50
CA GLU A 334 7.77 5.57 -26.14
C GLU A 334 7.53 6.70 -25.13
N ARG A 335 7.79 7.96 -25.53
CA ARG A 335 7.51 9.14 -24.71
C ARG A 335 6.02 9.31 -24.42
N GLU A 336 5.17 9.20 -25.43
CA GLU A 336 3.71 9.28 -25.28
C GLU A 336 3.17 8.10 -24.44
N LEU A 337 3.73 6.90 -24.64
CA LEU A 337 3.38 5.72 -23.86
C LEU A 337 3.73 5.89 -22.38
N ILE A 338 4.90 6.47 -22.07
CA ILE A 338 5.31 6.79 -20.70
C ILE A 338 4.28 7.71 -20.02
N LEU A 339 3.88 8.80 -20.69
CA LEU A 339 2.89 9.74 -20.14
C LEU A 339 1.53 9.06 -19.94
N SER A 340 1.09 8.25 -20.91
CA SER A 340 -0.17 7.51 -20.84
C SER A 340 -0.20 6.52 -19.67
N ILE A 341 0.86 5.72 -19.51
CA ILE A 341 1.00 4.77 -18.40
C ILE A 341 1.06 5.50 -17.06
N GLN A 342 1.82 6.58 -16.95
CA GLN A 342 1.89 7.38 -15.72
C GLN A 342 0.52 7.93 -15.32
N GLY A 343 -0.24 8.51 -16.26
CA GLY A 343 -1.58 9.02 -16.01
C GLY A 343 -2.53 7.93 -15.53
N LEU A 344 -2.46 6.75 -16.15
CA LEU A 344 -3.26 5.59 -15.79
C LEU A 344 -2.94 5.04 -14.39
N GLN A 345 -1.64 4.94 -14.07
CA GLN A 345 -1.17 4.54 -12.75
C GLN A 345 -1.62 5.52 -11.68
N LEU A 346 -1.59 6.84 -11.92
CA LEU A 346 -2.01 7.85 -10.95
C LEU A 346 -3.50 7.78 -10.61
N ILE A 347 -4.38 7.55 -11.60
CA ILE A 347 -5.81 7.37 -11.32
C ILE A 347 -6.04 6.12 -10.47
N ALA A 348 -5.38 5.01 -10.83
CA ALA A 348 -5.53 3.77 -10.08
C ALA A 348 -4.98 3.90 -8.65
N GLU A 349 -3.81 4.52 -8.48
CA GLU A 349 -3.19 4.79 -7.18
C GLU A 349 -4.07 5.70 -6.31
N GLU A 350 -4.64 6.77 -6.88
CA GLU A 350 -5.54 7.68 -6.16
C GLU A 350 -6.84 6.99 -5.74
N PHE A 351 -7.45 6.21 -6.64
CA PHE A 351 -8.65 5.45 -6.37
C PHE A 351 -8.44 4.43 -5.24
N LEU A 352 -7.30 3.73 -5.25
CA LEU A 352 -6.95 2.70 -4.26
C LEU A 352 -6.55 3.28 -2.89
N LEU A 353 -6.50 4.62 -2.72
CA LEU A 353 -6.41 5.23 -1.39
C LEU A 353 -7.73 5.13 -0.62
N GLY A 354 -8.86 4.97 -1.31
CA GLY A 354 -10.17 4.86 -0.69
C GLY A 354 -10.34 3.59 0.15
N ASP A 355 -11.21 3.65 1.16
CA ASP A 355 -11.66 2.46 1.88
C ASP A 355 -12.63 1.67 0.98
N PHE A 356 -12.23 0.47 0.58
CA PHE A 356 -12.96 -0.36 -0.37
C PHE A 356 -14.39 -0.70 0.08
N LEU A 357 -14.70 -0.65 1.38
CA LEU A 357 -16.07 -0.81 1.89
C LEU A 357 -16.95 0.39 1.59
N THR A 358 -16.39 1.59 1.72
CA THR A 358 -17.10 2.86 1.47
C THR A 358 -17.20 3.17 -0.02
N MET A 359 -16.32 2.60 -0.84
CA MET A 359 -16.28 2.83 -2.28
C MET A 359 -17.49 2.21 -2.98
N THR A 360 -18.26 3.03 -3.71
CA THR A 360 -19.47 2.57 -4.40
C THR A 360 -19.12 1.82 -5.69
N LEU A 361 -20.00 0.90 -6.12
CA LEU A 361 -19.86 0.21 -7.41
C LEU A 361 -19.81 1.21 -8.58
N HIS A 362 -20.50 2.35 -8.46
CA HIS A 362 -20.42 3.43 -9.45
C HIS A 362 -19.00 4.00 -9.56
N ALA A 363 -18.32 4.26 -8.44
CA ALA A 363 -16.95 4.75 -8.44
C ALA A 363 -15.98 3.75 -9.10
N TYR A 364 -16.11 2.44 -8.81
CA TYR A 364 -15.34 1.40 -9.51
C TYR A 364 -15.53 1.46 -11.03
N ARG A 365 -16.79 1.51 -11.48
CA ARG A 365 -17.11 1.55 -12.92
C ARG A 365 -16.55 2.79 -13.60
N GLN A 366 -16.61 3.95 -12.96
CA GLN A 366 -16.03 5.19 -13.51
C GLN A 366 -14.51 5.06 -13.75
N VAL A 367 -13.77 4.47 -12.80
CA VAL A 367 -12.33 4.26 -12.97
C VAL A 367 -12.06 3.21 -14.05
N LEU A 368 -12.75 2.07 -14.03
CA LEU A 368 -12.59 1.02 -15.03
C LEU A 368 -12.89 1.52 -16.45
N GLN A 369 -13.93 2.35 -16.63
CA GLN A 369 -14.27 2.96 -17.93
C GLN A 369 -13.17 3.88 -18.48
N ARG A 370 -12.37 4.51 -17.61
CA ARG A 370 -11.21 5.31 -18.01
C ARG A 370 -9.98 4.43 -18.30
N MET A 371 -9.86 3.29 -17.62
CA MET A 371 -8.69 2.44 -17.75
C MET A 371 -8.75 1.46 -18.93
N GLN A 372 -9.91 0.83 -19.15
CA GLN A 372 -10.09 -0.25 -20.11
C GLN A 372 -9.58 0.09 -21.53
N PRO A 373 -9.93 1.24 -22.14
CA PRO A 373 -9.46 1.57 -23.50
C PRO A 373 -7.94 1.62 -23.62
N HIS A 374 -7.25 2.10 -22.58
CA HIS A 374 -5.80 2.18 -22.55
C HIS A 374 -5.17 0.79 -22.40
N ILE A 375 -5.72 -0.06 -21.53
CA ILE A 375 -5.25 -1.43 -21.34
C ILE A 375 -5.38 -2.24 -22.63
N ASP A 376 -6.52 -2.12 -23.32
CA ASP A 376 -6.76 -2.79 -24.61
C ASP A 376 -5.77 -2.31 -25.67
N SER A 377 -5.56 -0.99 -25.77
CA SER A 377 -4.55 -0.42 -26.67
C SER A 377 -3.14 -0.92 -26.37
N TYR A 378 -2.75 -1.06 -25.09
CA TYR A 378 -1.44 -1.59 -24.73
C TYR A 378 -1.28 -3.06 -25.10
N GLN A 379 -2.33 -3.88 -24.96
CA GLN A 379 -2.30 -5.27 -25.38
C GLN A 379 -2.11 -5.38 -26.89
N VAL A 380 -2.82 -4.58 -27.68
CA VAL A 380 -2.62 -4.50 -29.14
C VAL A 380 -1.22 -4.04 -29.48
N LEU A 381 -0.69 -3.02 -28.77
CA LEU A 381 0.67 -2.53 -28.99
C LEU A 381 1.73 -3.63 -28.76
N LEU A 382 1.61 -4.38 -27.67
CA LEU A 382 2.51 -5.49 -27.35
C LEU A 382 2.49 -6.60 -28.40
N GLN A 383 1.36 -6.82 -29.07
CA GLN A 383 1.22 -7.83 -30.13
C GLN A 383 1.71 -7.36 -31.49
N THR A 384 1.69 -6.04 -31.74
CA THR A 384 1.92 -5.47 -33.08
C THR A 384 3.29 -4.83 -33.23
N ARG A 385 3.97 -4.48 -32.12
CA ARG A 385 5.27 -3.80 -32.14
C ARG A 385 6.21 -4.29 -31.05
N PRO A 386 7.53 -4.35 -31.32
CA PRO A 386 8.52 -4.63 -30.28
C PRO A 386 8.55 -3.49 -29.27
N CYS A 387 8.44 -3.83 -27.99
CA CYS A 387 8.51 -2.88 -26.87
C CYS A 387 9.78 -3.13 -26.05
N SER A 388 10.32 -2.09 -25.42
CA SER A 388 11.45 -2.25 -24.50
C SER A 388 11.00 -3.06 -23.26
N PRO A 389 11.88 -3.85 -22.62
CA PRO A 389 11.53 -4.62 -21.43
C PRO A 389 10.92 -3.78 -20.28
N ILE A 390 11.36 -2.52 -20.15
CA ILE A 390 10.82 -1.58 -19.15
C ILE A 390 9.37 -1.21 -19.48
N MET A 391 9.04 -0.98 -20.76
CA MET A 391 7.65 -0.74 -21.17
C MET A 391 6.78 -1.97 -20.93
N ILE A 392 7.24 -3.17 -21.29
CA ILE A 392 6.51 -4.43 -21.04
C ILE A 392 6.22 -4.58 -19.54
N PHE A 393 7.24 -4.37 -18.70
CA PHE A 393 7.09 -4.41 -17.24
C PHE A 393 6.01 -3.46 -16.73
N HIS A 394 6.03 -2.18 -17.15
CA HIS A 394 5.06 -1.21 -16.69
C HIS A 394 3.65 -1.42 -17.25
N ILE A 395 3.52 -1.90 -18.49
CA ILE A 395 2.21 -2.28 -19.05
C ILE A 395 1.63 -3.41 -18.19
N LYS A 396 2.37 -4.51 -17.99
CA LYS A 396 1.90 -5.65 -17.19
C LYS A 396 1.62 -5.29 -15.73
N TRP A 397 2.44 -4.44 -15.11
CA TRP A 397 2.18 -3.93 -13.77
C TRP A 397 0.87 -3.12 -13.69
N THR A 398 0.58 -2.34 -14.72
CA THR A 398 -0.63 -1.53 -14.80
C THR A 398 -1.85 -2.41 -15.08
N THR A 399 -1.72 -3.42 -15.95
CA THR A 399 -2.73 -4.48 -16.17
C THR A 399 -3.08 -5.22 -14.88
N ALA A 400 -2.08 -5.61 -14.07
CA ALA A 400 -2.33 -6.24 -12.77
C ALA A 400 -3.15 -5.33 -11.84
N THR A 401 -2.89 -4.02 -11.88
CA THR A 401 -3.63 -3.04 -11.06
C THR A 401 -5.06 -2.83 -11.58
N TYR A 402 -5.24 -2.79 -12.90
CA TYR A 402 -6.55 -2.80 -13.54
C TYR A 402 -7.37 -4.03 -13.12
N MET A 403 -6.80 -5.24 -13.23
CA MET A 403 -7.45 -6.50 -12.85
C MET A 403 -7.82 -6.55 -11.37
N GLN A 404 -6.99 -5.95 -10.50
CA GLN A 404 -7.32 -5.83 -9.08
C GLN A 404 -8.59 -4.98 -8.88
N ILE A 405 -8.67 -3.81 -9.52
CA ILE A 405 -9.85 -2.93 -9.43
C ILE A 405 -11.08 -3.61 -10.03
N GLU A 406 -10.92 -4.31 -11.16
CA GLU A 406 -11.98 -5.06 -11.84
C GLU A 406 -12.53 -6.16 -10.91
N ALA A 407 -11.66 -6.95 -10.29
CA ALA A 407 -12.09 -8.01 -9.40
C ALA A 407 -12.76 -7.49 -8.12
N MET A 408 -12.29 -6.37 -7.58
CA MET A 408 -12.96 -5.67 -6.46
C MET A 408 -14.37 -5.23 -6.87
N ALA A 409 -14.54 -4.67 -8.07
CA ALA A 409 -15.83 -4.26 -8.60
C ALA A 409 -16.78 -5.44 -8.83
N ASN A 410 -16.30 -6.51 -9.46
CA ASN A 410 -17.08 -7.72 -9.77
C ASN A 410 -17.50 -8.45 -8.49
N SER A 411 -16.58 -8.57 -7.52
CA SER A 411 -16.89 -9.14 -6.21
C SER A 411 -17.97 -8.32 -5.52
N ARG A 412 -17.84 -6.98 -5.49
CA ARG A 412 -18.85 -6.07 -4.93
C ARG A 412 -20.18 -6.08 -5.69
N GLN A 413 -20.21 -6.38 -6.97
CA GLN A 413 -21.46 -6.48 -7.73
C GLN A 413 -22.21 -7.79 -7.44
N CYS A 414 -21.46 -8.88 -7.25
CA CYS A 414 -22.00 -10.23 -7.18
C CYS A 414 -22.04 -10.82 -5.77
N TRP A 415 -21.61 -10.07 -4.75
CA TRP A 415 -21.37 -10.61 -3.42
C TRP A 415 -22.60 -11.26 -2.76
N MET A 416 -23.81 -10.82 -3.09
CA MET A 416 -25.08 -11.42 -2.61
C MET A 416 -25.43 -12.76 -3.28
N ASN A 417 -24.65 -13.19 -4.27
CA ASN A 417 -24.83 -14.45 -4.99
C ASN A 417 -23.55 -15.30 -4.86
N PRO A 418 -23.52 -16.26 -3.91
CA PRO A 418 -22.34 -17.10 -3.66
C PRO A 418 -21.80 -17.82 -4.90
N ASN A 419 -22.67 -18.31 -5.78
CA ASN A 419 -22.26 -19.02 -6.99
C ASN A 419 -21.55 -18.07 -7.97
N ARG A 420 -22.06 -16.84 -8.15
CA ARG A 420 -21.38 -15.84 -8.98
C ARG A 420 -20.06 -15.39 -8.36
N LEU A 421 -20.02 -15.22 -7.04
CA LEU A 421 -18.80 -14.86 -6.34
C LEU A 421 -17.71 -15.92 -6.50
N PHE A 422 -18.08 -17.20 -6.44
CA PHE A 422 -17.17 -18.32 -6.70
C PHE A 422 -16.54 -18.22 -8.10
N ILE A 423 -17.37 -18.02 -9.13
CA ILE A 423 -16.92 -17.87 -10.52
C ILE A 423 -15.98 -16.67 -10.68
N VAL A 424 -16.32 -15.52 -10.09
CA VAL A 424 -15.49 -14.31 -10.16
C VAL A 424 -14.08 -14.54 -9.59
N VAL A 425 -13.97 -15.25 -8.46
CA VAL A 425 -12.67 -15.55 -7.84
C VAL A 425 -11.87 -16.53 -8.70
N GLU A 426 -12.50 -17.60 -9.19
CA GLU A 426 -11.82 -18.62 -10.00
C GLU A 426 -11.36 -18.09 -11.36
N GLU A 427 -12.22 -17.34 -12.07
CA GLU A 427 -11.86 -16.71 -13.34
C GLU A 427 -10.78 -15.65 -13.16
N GLY A 428 -10.86 -14.86 -12.08
CA GLY A 428 -9.84 -13.86 -11.74
C GLY A 428 -8.46 -14.49 -11.52
N GLU A 429 -8.41 -15.62 -10.80
CA GLU A 429 -7.19 -16.39 -10.60
C GLU A 429 -6.62 -16.91 -11.93
N LYS A 430 -7.45 -17.54 -12.77
CA LYS A 430 -7.05 -18.05 -14.09
C LYS A 430 -6.48 -16.95 -15.00
N LYS A 431 -7.14 -15.78 -15.04
CA LYS A 431 -6.68 -14.63 -15.83
C LYS A 431 -5.32 -14.13 -15.33
N CYS A 432 -5.10 -14.07 -14.01
CA CYS A 432 -3.80 -13.64 -13.46
C CYS A 432 -2.67 -14.59 -13.86
N PHE A 433 -2.91 -15.91 -13.84
CA PHE A 433 -1.92 -16.89 -14.31
C PHE A 433 -1.62 -16.76 -15.81
N ALA A 434 -2.63 -16.51 -16.64
CA ALA A 434 -2.43 -16.26 -18.06
C ALA A 434 -1.57 -15.01 -18.31
N GLU A 435 -1.78 -13.94 -17.55
CA GLU A 435 -0.97 -12.72 -17.65
C GLU A 435 0.47 -12.90 -17.15
N ILE A 436 0.69 -13.75 -16.14
CA ILE A 436 2.05 -14.14 -15.71
C ILE A 436 2.78 -14.83 -16.87
N ASN A 437 2.16 -15.84 -17.49
CA ASN A 437 2.76 -16.58 -18.61
C ASN A 437 3.04 -15.65 -19.80
N SER A 438 2.07 -14.79 -20.16
CA SER A 438 2.25 -13.80 -21.21
C SER A 438 3.39 -12.81 -20.91
N ALA A 439 3.58 -12.41 -19.64
CA ALA A 439 4.69 -11.55 -19.27
C ALA A 439 6.05 -12.26 -19.44
N TYR A 440 6.14 -13.54 -19.09
CA TYR A 440 7.34 -14.37 -19.31
C TYR A 440 7.69 -14.46 -20.79
N GLU A 441 6.71 -14.76 -21.64
CA GLU A 441 6.89 -14.87 -23.10
C GLU A 441 7.40 -13.54 -23.68
N LEU A 442 6.69 -12.44 -23.44
CA LEU A 442 7.04 -11.12 -23.98
C LEU A 442 8.41 -10.63 -23.52
N LEU A 443 8.76 -10.82 -22.25
CA LEU A 443 10.06 -10.42 -21.72
C LEU A 443 11.20 -11.30 -22.26
N SER A 444 10.94 -12.58 -22.51
CA SER A 444 11.90 -13.49 -23.13
C SER A 444 12.13 -13.13 -24.60
N GLU A 445 11.09 -12.77 -25.34
CA GLU A 445 11.19 -12.33 -26.74
C GLU A 445 11.92 -10.99 -26.87
N ALA A 446 11.72 -10.07 -25.92
CA ALA A 446 12.42 -8.79 -25.86
C ALA A 446 13.89 -8.90 -25.42
N ALA A 447 14.39 -10.11 -25.14
CA ALA A 447 15.74 -10.33 -24.63
C ALA A 447 16.82 -10.14 -25.71
N GLY A 448 17.64 -9.11 -25.57
CA GLY A 448 18.93 -9.01 -26.26
C GLY A 448 20.02 -9.84 -25.55
N ALA A 449 21.07 -10.25 -26.30
CA ALA A 449 22.23 -10.93 -25.72
C ALA A 449 22.84 -10.10 -24.57
N GLY A 450 22.81 -10.61 -23.34
CA GLY A 450 23.48 -10.02 -22.18
C GLY A 450 22.60 -9.38 -21.09
N LYS A 451 21.26 -9.38 -21.19
CA LYS A 451 20.34 -8.78 -20.18
C LYS A 451 19.50 -9.78 -19.36
N GLN A 452 19.90 -11.04 -19.33
CA GLN A 452 19.09 -12.12 -18.76
C GLN A 452 18.74 -11.92 -17.26
N ASN A 453 19.66 -11.37 -16.47
CA ASN A 453 19.40 -11.08 -15.05
C ASN A 453 18.34 -9.99 -14.83
N GLU A 454 18.28 -8.98 -15.71
CA GLU A 454 17.31 -7.88 -15.61
C GLU A 454 15.90 -8.37 -15.94
N LEU A 455 15.78 -9.26 -16.93
CA LEU A 455 14.51 -9.86 -17.33
C LEU A 455 13.97 -10.80 -16.24
N MET A 456 14.85 -11.62 -15.65
CA MET A 456 14.47 -12.46 -14.50
C MET A 456 14.00 -11.62 -13.32
N ALA A 457 14.58 -10.44 -13.10
CA ALA A 457 14.11 -9.46 -12.11
C ALA A 457 12.68 -9.01 -12.39
N MET A 458 12.43 -8.54 -13.61
CA MET A 458 11.12 -8.05 -14.03
C MET A 458 10.05 -9.15 -13.93
N CYS A 459 10.34 -10.35 -14.41
CA CYS A 459 9.43 -11.49 -14.33
C CYS A 459 9.07 -11.83 -12.87
N SER A 460 10.07 -11.95 -12.00
CA SER A 460 9.84 -12.30 -10.59
C SER A 460 9.00 -11.24 -9.86
N LEU A 461 9.22 -9.95 -10.17
CA LEU A 461 8.44 -8.85 -9.61
C LEU A 461 7.00 -8.80 -10.14
N LEU A 462 6.79 -9.10 -11.42
CA LEU A 462 5.45 -9.20 -12.01
C LEU A 462 4.68 -10.38 -11.43
N GLU A 463 5.33 -11.53 -11.30
CA GLU A 463 4.73 -12.72 -10.68
C GLU A 463 4.32 -12.43 -9.22
N LEU A 464 5.21 -11.79 -8.44
CA LEU A 464 4.89 -11.32 -7.09
C LEU A 464 3.67 -10.40 -7.10
N ARG A 465 3.60 -9.45 -8.04
CA ARG A 465 2.48 -8.50 -8.18
C ARG A 465 1.16 -9.21 -8.49
N PHE A 466 1.13 -10.11 -9.47
CA PHE A 466 -0.07 -10.87 -9.84
C PHE A 466 -0.51 -11.83 -8.74
N HIS A 467 0.41 -12.47 -8.03
CA HIS A 467 0.05 -13.26 -6.85
C HIS A 467 -0.55 -12.41 -5.73
N GLY A 468 -0.07 -11.19 -5.53
CA GLY A 468 -0.73 -10.22 -4.65
C GLY A 468 -2.18 -9.93 -5.07
N VAL A 469 -2.45 -9.80 -6.38
CA VAL A 469 -3.83 -9.63 -6.90
C VAL A 469 -4.67 -10.86 -6.57
N ILE A 470 -4.18 -12.08 -6.86
CA ILE A 470 -4.89 -13.33 -6.57
C ILE A 470 -5.23 -13.44 -5.08
N ALA A 471 -4.26 -13.18 -4.20
CA ALA A 471 -4.50 -13.22 -2.75
C ALA A 471 -5.60 -12.22 -2.34
N ARG A 472 -5.62 -11.01 -2.90
CA ARG A 472 -6.71 -10.06 -2.62
C ARG A 472 -8.07 -10.54 -3.13
N MET A 473 -8.14 -11.15 -4.32
CA MET A 473 -9.39 -11.71 -4.85
C MET A 473 -9.93 -12.83 -3.94
N LEU A 474 -9.06 -13.75 -3.54
CA LEU A 474 -9.38 -14.83 -2.62
C LEU A 474 -9.91 -14.27 -1.30
N GLY A 475 -9.16 -13.35 -0.67
CA GLY A 475 -9.55 -12.70 0.58
C GLY A 475 -10.87 -11.94 0.49
N LEU A 476 -11.16 -11.26 -0.63
CA LEU A 476 -12.45 -10.59 -0.84
C LEU A 476 -13.62 -11.56 -1.05
N GLY A 477 -13.43 -12.66 -1.79
CA GLY A 477 -14.50 -13.65 -1.94
C GLY A 477 -14.84 -14.33 -0.62
N LEU A 478 -13.81 -14.62 0.13
CA LEU A 478 -13.87 -15.13 1.48
C LEU A 478 -14.59 -14.14 2.42
N PHE A 479 -14.20 -12.86 2.42
CA PHE A 479 -14.90 -11.78 3.11
C PHE A 479 -16.41 -11.80 2.86
N PHE A 480 -16.80 -11.63 1.61
CA PHE A 480 -18.20 -11.45 1.25
C PHE A 480 -19.06 -12.66 1.63
N THR A 481 -18.51 -13.87 1.48
CA THR A 481 -19.21 -15.11 1.85
C THR A 481 -19.48 -15.19 3.35
N SER A 482 -18.55 -14.73 4.19
CA SER A 482 -18.76 -14.67 5.64
C SER A 482 -19.78 -13.62 6.06
N VAL A 483 -19.80 -12.46 5.39
CA VAL A 483 -20.84 -11.45 5.64
C VAL A 483 -22.22 -12.03 5.32
N LEU A 484 -22.35 -12.77 4.21
CA LEU A 484 -23.60 -13.45 3.87
C LEU A 484 -24.02 -14.46 4.93
N GLN A 485 -23.08 -15.25 5.45
CA GLN A 485 -23.35 -16.21 6.51
C GLN A 485 -23.81 -15.50 7.79
N ALA A 486 -23.18 -14.38 8.17
CA ALA A 486 -23.57 -13.59 9.34
C ALA A 486 -25.01 -13.06 9.22
N ARG A 487 -25.40 -12.62 8.02
CA ARG A 487 -26.75 -12.12 7.75
C ARG A 487 -27.78 -13.24 7.77
N ALA A 488 -27.45 -14.40 7.18
CA ALA A 488 -28.33 -15.56 7.18
C ALA A 488 -28.66 -16.05 8.60
N GLN A 489 -27.71 -15.92 9.54
CA GLN A 489 -27.90 -16.32 10.94
C GLN A 489 -28.72 -15.33 11.79
N LYS A 490 -28.93 -14.09 11.34
CA LYS A 490 -29.66 -13.06 12.11
C LYS A 490 -31.19 -13.09 11.90
N ASP A 491 -31.72 -14.08 11.18
CA ASP A 491 -33.17 -14.33 10.93
C ASP A 491 -33.99 -13.10 10.45
N GLN A 492 -33.32 -12.07 9.93
CA GLN A 492 -33.97 -10.88 9.35
C GLN A 492 -33.54 -10.74 7.89
N PRO A 493 -34.49 -10.68 6.93
CA PRO A 493 -34.17 -10.44 5.53
C PRO A 493 -33.68 -8.99 5.37
N GLN A 494 -32.36 -8.80 5.50
CA GLN A 494 -31.72 -7.54 5.15
C GLN A 494 -31.49 -7.52 3.63
N ASN A 495 -32.42 -6.90 2.91
CA ASN A 495 -32.24 -6.55 1.49
C ASN A 495 -31.24 -5.40 1.26
N ASN A 496 -30.54 -4.94 2.31
CA ASN A 496 -29.57 -3.86 2.18
C ASN A 496 -28.30 -4.36 1.48
N THR A 497 -27.88 -3.66 0.43
CA THR A 497 -26.64 -3.97 -0.31
C THR A 497 -25.39 -3.36 0.34
N GLU A 498 -25.56 -2.45 1.29
CA GLU A 498 -24.48 -1.85 2.05
C GLU A 498 -24.06 -2.77 3.19
N ILE A 499 -22.74 -2.97 3.35
CA ILE A 499 -22.16 -3.73 4.46
C ILE A 499 -21.88 -2.75 5.60
N LEU A 500 -22.49 -3.01 6.75
CA LEU A 500 -22.29 -2.19 7.94
C LEU A 500 -20.95 -2.52 8.60
N ARG A 501 -20.36 -1.52 9.25
CA ARG A 501 -19.13 -1.68 10.05
C ARG A 501 -19.24 -2.75 11.14
N GLU A 502 -20.40 -2.90 11.74
CA GLU A 502 -20.60 -3.92 12.78
C GLU A 502 -20.59 -5.34 12.19
N GLU A 503 -21.05 -5.50 10.94
CA GLU A 503 -21.07 -6.81 10.29
C GLU A 503 -19.67 -7.28 9.97
N ALA A 504 -18.82 -6.39 9.48
CA ALA A 504 -17.46 -6.76 9.13
C ALA A 504 -16.52 -6.89 10.35
N THR A 505 -16.82 -6.28 11.50
CA THR A 505 -16.04 -6.46 12.76
C THR A 505 -16.27 -7.83 13.38
N GLN A 506 -17.45 -8.42 13.16
CA GLN A 506 -17.89 -9.66 13.82
C GLN A 506 -17.57 -10.93 13.05
N MET A 507 -17.03 -10.86 11.84
CA MET A 507 -17.02 -12.04 10.98
C MET A 507 -16.12 -13.17 11.49
N GLY A 508 -15.06 -12.88 12.25
CA GLY A 508 -14.19 -13.93 12.77
C GLY A 508 -14.96 -14.79 13.77
N THR A 509 -15.75 -14.12 14.60
CA THR A 509 -16.74 -14.75 15.48
C THR A 509 -17.80 -15.50 14.68
N THR A 510 -18.31 -14.93 13.57
CA THR A 510 -19.29 -15.62 12.70
C THR A 510 -18.71 -16.92 12.14
N VAL A 511 -17.48 -16.91 11.61
CA VAL A 511 -16.82 -18.10 11.07
C VAL A 511 -16.68 -19.16 12.16
N ILE A 512 -16.13 -18.78 13.32
CA ILE A 512 -15.94 -19.69 14.47
C ILE A 512 -17.27 -20.27 14.92
N ASN A 513 -18.28 -19.43 15.16
CA ASN A 513 -19.60 -19.86 15.61
C ASN A 513 -20.22 -20.80 14.59
N SER A 514 -20.20 -20.46 13.30
CA SER A 514 -20.77 -21.32 12.24
C SER A 514 -20.12 -22.70 12.21
N LEU A 515 -18.81 -22.78 12.39
CA LEU A 515 -18.08 -24.06 12.39
C LEU A 515 -18.37 -24.91 13.63
N MET A 516 -18.50 -24.25 14.79
CA MET A 516 -18.75 -24.92 16.07
C MET A 516 -20.20 -25.37 16.23
N THR A 517 -21.16 -24.62 15.70
CA THR A 517 -22.59 -24.89 15.91
C THR A 517 -23.26 -25.69 14.81
N THR A 518 -22.69 -25.72 13.60
CA THR A 518 -23.31 -26.44 12.46
C THR A 518 -22.82 -27.89 12.40
N PRO A 519 -23.71 -28.90 12.55
CA PRO A 519 -23.35 -30.31 12.43
C PRO A 519 -22.80 -30.65 11.05
N ASP A 520 -21.90 -31.63 10.96
CA ASP A 520 -21.28 -32.04 9.69
C ASP A 520 -22.29 -32.44 8.61
N SER A 521 -23.44 -33.01 9.01
CA SER A 521 -24.54 -33.37 8.11
C SER A 521 -25.19 -32.18 7.41
N GLU A 522 -25.03 -30.96 7.93
CA GLU A 522 -25.64 -29.73 7.40
C GLU A 522 -24.62 -28.81 6.70
N ARG A 523 -23.35 -29.25 6.55
CA ARG A 523 -22.26 -28.50 5.90
C ARG A 523 -22.31 -28.50 4.37
N ALA A 524 -23.48 -28.72 3.78
CA ALA A 524 -23.72 -28.63 2.33
C ALA A 524 -23.99 -27.19 1.84
N SER A 525 -24.00 -26.20 2.74
CA SER A 525 -24.28 -24.81 2.41
C SER A 525 -23.21 -24.17 1.51
N HIS A 526 -23.60 -23.12 0.78
CA HIS A 526 -22.67 -22.35 -0.07
C HIS A 526 -21.46 -21.82 0.71
N PHE A 527 -21.65 -21.44 1.98
CA PHE A 527 -20.57 -20.99 2.85
C PHE A 527 -19.51 -22.08 3.05
N PHE A 528 -19.88 -23.27 3.53
CA PHE A 528 -18.92 -24.35 3.79
C PHE A 528 -18.25 -24.88 2.51
N ASN A 529 -18.96 -24.89 1.38
CA ASN A 529 -18.36 -25.26 0.09
C ASN A 529 -17.31 -24.23 -0.35
N PHE A 530 -17.58 -22.93 -0.16
CA PHE A 530 -16.63 -21.86 -0.44
C PHE A 530 -15.38 -21.97 0.46
N LEU A 531 -15.59 -22.26 1.75
CA LEU A 531 -14.51 -22.51 2.72
C LEU A 531 -13.64 -23.70 2.36
N ARG A 532 -14.26 -24.82 2.00
CA ARG A 532 -13.53 -26.03 1.62
C ARG A 532 -12.63 -25.79 0.41
N HIS A 533 -13.11 -24.99 -0.55
CA HIS A 533 -12.37 -24.71 -1.77
C HIS A 533 -11.26 -23.66 -1.59
N PHE A 534 -11.57 -22.52 -0.97
CA PHE A 534 -10.64 -21.38 -0.91
C PHE A 534 -9.97 -21.20 0.45
N GLY A 535 -10.53 -21.74 1.53
CA GLY A 535 -10.07 -21.52 2.89
C GLY A 535 -8.67 -22.06 3.18
N GLY A 536 -8.31 -23.23 2.62
CA GLY A 536 -6.95 -23.76 2.69
C GLY A 536 -5.99 -23.08 1.71
N ARG A 537 -6.47 -22.75 0.50
CA ARG A 537 -5.65 -22.14 -0.57
C ARG A 537 -5.18 -20.73 -0.22
N TYR A 538 -5.99 -19.96 0.50
CA TYR A 538 -5.68 -18.59 0.86
C TYR A 538 -4.39 -18.45 1.70
N PRO A 539 -4.25 -19.09 2.89
CA PRO A 539 -3.03 -19.00 3.68
C PRO A 539 -1.81 -19.59 2.94
N ASP A 540 -1.99 -20.63 2.12
CA ASP A 540 -0.93 -21.16 1.25
C ASP A 540 -0.46 -20.12 0.23
N LYS A 541 -1.39 -19.36 -0.37
CA LYS A 541 -1.05 -18.26 -1.28
C LYS A 541 -0.30 -17.14 -0.59
N LEU A 542 -0.69 -16.77 0.64
CA LEU A 542 0.02 -15.76 1.42
C LEU A 542 1.46 -16.19 1.71
N GLN A 543 1.63 -17.45 2.13
CA GLN A 543 2.95 -18.03 2.35
C GLN A 543 3.79 -18.04 1.06
N GLY A 544 3.18 -18.36 -0.09
CA GLY A 544 3.82 -18.31 -1.40
C GLY A 544 4.30 -16.91 -1.79
N ILE A 545 3.53 -15.87 -1.47
CA ILE A 545 3.95 -14.47 -1.70
C ILE A 545 5.17 -14.11 -0.86
N LEU A 546 5.21 -14.50 0.42
CA LEU A 546 6.38 -14.27 1.28
C LEU A 546 7.62 -14.98 0.74
N ALA A 547 7.48 -16.24 0.29
CA ALA A 547 8.58 -16.98 -0.33
C ALA A 547 9.05 -16.31 -1.63
N LYS A 548 8.12 -15.87 -2.49
CA LYS A 548 8.46 -15.17 -3.74
C LYS A 548 9.17 -13.85 -3.49
N PHE A 549 8.76 -13.12 -2.45
CA PHE A 549 9.47 -11.91 -2.03
C PHE A 549 10.92 -12.23 -1.67
N MET A 550 11.18 -13.31 -0.93
CA MET A 550 12.54 -13.74 -0.61
C MET A 550 13.37 -14.03 -1.85
N GLU A 551 12.81 -14.72 -2.86
CA GLU A 551 13.47 -14.92 -4.16
C GLU A 551 13.85 -13.58 -4.80
N CYS A 552 12.91 -12.62 -4.85
CA CYS A 552 13.14 -11.29 -5.40
C CYS A 552 14.27 -10.54 -4.70
N THR A 553 14.48 -10.74 -3.39
CA THR A 553 15.55 -10.05 -2.63
C THR A 553 16.96 -10.44 -3.05
N THR A 554 17.13 -11.57 -3.76
CA THR A 554 18.45 -12.05 -4.19
C THR A 554 18.89 -11.49 -5.55
N ILE A 555 18.00 -10.79 -6.24
CA ILE A 555 18.18 -10.37 -7.63
C ILE A 555 19.09 -9.13 -7.73
N LYS A 556 19.89 -9.05 -8.79
CA LYS A 556 20.76 -7.89 -9.06
C LYS A 556 20.33 -7.21 -10.35
N LEU A 557 20.38 -5.89 -10.37
CA LEU A 557 20.04 -5.07 -11.55
C LEU A 557 21.18 -4.06 -11.80
N GLY A 558 21.78 -4.11 -12.99
CA GLY A 558 22.95 -3.28 -13.33
C GLY A 558 24.16 -3.47 -12.41
N GLY A 559 24.37 -4.68 -11.86
CA GLY A 559 25.46 -4.96 -10.89
C GLY A 559 25.20 -4.44 -9.46
N ASN A 560 24.16 -3.62 -9.27
CA ASN A 560 23.71 -3.20 -7.95
C ASN A 560 22.92 -4.32 -7.28
N ASN A 561 23.20 -4.57 -6.00
CA ASN A 561 22.38 -5.48 -5.19
C ASN A 561 20.92 -5.01 -5.18
N TYR A 562 19.98 -5.92 -4.90
CA TYR A 562 18.59 -5.54 -4.67
C TYR A 562 18.52 -4.51 -3.54
N ILE A 563 18.15 -3.26 -3.85
CA ILE A 563 18.09 -2.18 -2.85
C ILE A 563 16.65 -1.84 -2.45
N ALA A 564 15.63 -2.29 -3.18
CA ALA A 564 14.26 -1.97 -2.77
C ALA A 564 13.18 -2.92 -3.31
N PRO A 565 12.38 -3.53 -2.42
CA PRO A 565 10.94 -3.54 -2.63
C PRO A 565 10.44 -2.10 -2.48
N VAL A 566 9.56 -1.66 -3.36
CA VAL A 566 8.91 -0.35 -3.21
C VAL A 566 7.94 -0.34 -2.03
N ARG A 567 7.60 0.85 -1.48
CA ARG A 567 6.63 0.99 -0.38
C ARG A 567 5.40 0.10 -0.55
N PRO A 568 4.68 0.08 -1.70
CA PRO A 568 3.52 -0.81 -1.87
C PRO A 568 3.83 -2.30 -1.64
N ILE A 569 4.97 -2.80 -2.11
CA ILE A 569 5.38 -4.20 -1.90
C ILE A 569 5.65 -4.43 -0.42
N VAL A 570 6.41 -3.55 0.24
CA VAL A 570 6.73 -3.69 1.66
C VAL A 570 5.48 -3.69 2.53
N MET A 571 4.54 -2.78 2.27
CA MET A 571 3.26 -2.75 2.98
C MET A 571 2.47 -4.04 2.74
N GLU A 572 2.49 -4.56 1.52
CA GLU A 572 1.87 -5.84 1.19
C GLU A 572 2.49 -6.99 2.00
N ILE A 573 3.82 -7.06 2.14
CA ILE A 573 4.48 -8.09 2.97
C ILE A 573 4.03 -8.02 4.43
N VAL A 574 3.99 -6.82 5.02
CA VAL A 574 3.46 -6.64 6.39
C VAL A 574 2.01 -7.10 6.46
N ASN A 575 1.20 -6.78 5.44
CA ASN A 575 -0.19 -7.21 5.34
C ASN A 575 -0.31 -8.74 5.31
N GLN A 576 0.51 -9.42 4.51
CA GLN A 576 0.48 -10.88 4.42
C GLN A 576 0.89 -11.55 5.73
N CYS A 577 1.93 -11.04 6.39
CA CYS A 577 2.29 -11.51 7.73
C CYS A 577 1.13 -11.31 8.70
N LYS A 578 0.51 -10.12 8.71
CA LYS A 578 -0.66 -9.82 9.56
C LYS A 578 -1.79 -10.83 9.33
N ASN A 579 -2.18 -11.06 8.07
CA ASN A 579 -3.25 -11.99 7.69
C ASN A 579 -2.94 -13.44 8.11
N ILE A 580 -1.68 -13.88 8.01
CA ILE A 580 -1.26 -15.22 8.48
C ILE A 580 -1.40 -15.35 10.01
N VAL A 581 -1.07 -14.31 10.77
CA VAL A 581 -1.28 -14.31 12.24
C VAL A 581 -2.77 -14.42 12.56
N GLU A 582 -3.61 -13.61 11.92
CA GLU A 582 -5.07 -13.62 12.11
C GLU A 582 -5.68 -14.99 11.76
N ASN A 583 -5.24 -15.61 10.66
CA ASN A 583 -5.69 -16.94 10.26
C ASN A 583 -5.34 -18.02 11.30
N ASN A 584 -4.10 -18.03 11.81
CA ASN A 584 -3.67 -18.98 12.83
C ASN A 584 -4.41 -18.80 14.16
N LEU A 585 -4.65 -17.55 14.57
CA LEU A 585 -5.41 -17.25 15.78
C LEU A 585 -6.82 -17.85 15.73
N ILE A 586 -7.48 -17.76 14.58
CA ILE A 586 -8.86 -18.23 14.43
C ILE A 586 -8.93 -19.74 14.32
N ARG A 587 -7.97 -20.35 13.62
CA ARG A 587 -7.83 -21.79 13.63
C ARG A 587 -7.62 -22.32 15.05
N PHE A 588 -6.77 -21.66 15.82
CA PHE A 588 -6.51 -22.00 17.22
C PHE A 588 -7.78 -21.91 18.06
N LYS A 589 -8.58 -20.85 17.92
CA LYS A 589 -9.84 -20.72 18.66
C LYS A 589 -10.94 -21.69 18.20
N ALA A 590 -11.02 -22.00 16.90
CA ALA A 590 -12.04 -22.89 16.36
C ALA A 590 -11.75 -24.38 16.61
N SER A 591 -10.47 -24.77 16.72
CA SER A 591 -10.07 -26.18 16.74
C SER A 591 -9.04 -26.56 17.80
N GLY A 592 -8.54 -25.59 18.58
CA GLY A 592 -7.40 -25.77 19.48
C GLY A 592 -6.06 -25.98 18.76
N ARG A 593 -6.03 -25.98 17.42
CA ARG A 593 -4.86 -26.31 16.60
C ARG A 593 -4.38 -25.14 15.76
N LEU A 594 -3.06 -25.07 15.58
CA LEU A 594 -2.40 -24.12 14.67
C LEU A 594 -2.32 -24.68 13.24
N HIS A 595 -1.90 -23.85 12.29
CA HIS A 595 -1.70 -24.29 10.90
C HIS A 595 -0.65 -25.40 10.80
N SER A 596 -0.81 -26.33 9.86
CA SER A 596 0.14 -27.45 9.66
C SER A 596 1.54 -26.95 9.27
N SER A 597 1.61 -25.83 8.53
CA SER A 597 2.86 -25.16 8.15
C SER A 597 3.28 -24.03 9.11
N PHE A 598 2.75 -23.96 10.33
CA PHE A 598 3.01 -22.86 11.28
C PHE A 598 4.49 -22.54 11.45
N ASP A 599 5.34 -23.56 11.61
CA ASP A 599 6.77 -23.36 11.81
C ASP A 599 7.46 -22.79 10.55
N LYS A 600 7.02 -23.22 9.36
CA LYS A 600 7.48 -22.64 8.09
C LYS A 600 7.03 -21.19 7.93
N GLN A 601 5.81 -20.85 8.36
CA GLN A 601 5.31 -19.47 8.34
C GLN A 601 6.14 -18.58 9.28
N LEU A 602 6.45 -19.06 10.49
CA LEU A 602 7.27 -18.33 11.46
C LEU A 602 8.72 -18.11 10.97
N ASP A 603 9.30 -19.12 10.34
CA ASP A 603 10.63 -19.01 9.72
C ASP A 603 10.63 -17.98 8.58
N LEU A 604 9.64 -18.04 7.68
CA LEU A 604 9.47 -17.06 6.60
C LEU A 604 9.33 -15.63 7.13
N PHE A 605 8.57 -15.40 8.21
CA PHE A 605 8.48 -14.06 8.79
C PHE A 605 9.85 -13.56 9.26
N THR A 606 10.61 -14.43 9.91
CA THR A 606 11.96 -14.09 10.41
C THR A 606 12.88 -13.75 9.25
N GLN A 607 12.86 -14.54 8.18
CA GLN A 607 13.61 -14.28 6.96
C GLN A 607 13.20 -12.95 6.29
N CYS A 608 11.90 -12.69 6.13
CA CYS A 608 11.39 -11.43 5.56
C CYS A 608 11.79 -10.22 6.42
N ALA A 609 11.66 -10.31 7.75
CA ALA A 609 12.04 -9.24 8.66
C ALA A 609 13.55 -8.94 8.57
N HIS A 610 14.37 -9.98 8.48
CA HIS A 610 15.82 -9.84 8.32
C HIS A 610 16.17 -9.17 6.99
N GLN A 611 15.55 -9.57 5.88
CA GLN A 611 15.81 -8.94 4.58
C GLN A 611 15.36 -7.48 4.53
N LEU A 612 14.20 -7.15 5.11
CA LEU A 612 13.75 -5.77 5.24
C LEU A 612 14.74 -4.92 6.05
N ALA A 613 15.37 -5.48 7.08
CA ALA A 613 16.44 -4.81 7.81
C ALA A 613 17.75 -4.70 7.00
N ALA A 614 18.11 -5.73 6.22
CA ALA A 614 19.30 -5.71 5.37
C ALA A 614 19.24 -4.63 4.28
N MET A 615 18.04 -4.33 3.77
CA MET A 615 17.80 -3.22 2.83
C MET A 615 18.10 -1.84 3.44
N VAL A 616 18.12 -1.74 4.77
CA VAL A 616 18.48 -0.53 5.52
C VAL A 616 19.98 -0.50 5.85
N ALA A 617 20.56 -1.67 6.12
CA ALA A 617 21.92 -1.83 6.61
C ALA A 617 23.02 -1.47 5.61
N GLN A 618 22.68 -1.16 4.35
CA GLN A 618 23.64 -0.60 3.38
C GLN A 618 24.07 0.84 3.69
N GLY A 619 23.67 1.41 4.84
CA GLY A 619 24.28 2.65 5.27
C GLY A 619 24.02 3.23 6.65
N ASN A 620 23.05 2.73 7.40
CA ASN A 620 22.77 3.14 8.78
C ASN A 620 22.46 1.90 9.63
N SER A 621 22.57 1.98 10.96
CA SER A 621 21.99 0.95 11.82
C SER A 621 20.46 0.91 11.63
N PRO A 622 19.82 -0.26 11.76
CA PRO A 622 18.36 -0.38 11.69
C PRO A 622 17.63 0.58 12.63
N GLU A 623 18.20 0.84 13.81
CA GLU A 623 17.65 1.76 14.81
C GLU A 623 17.72 3.21 14.34
N ALA A 624 18.85 3.65 13.80
CA ALA A 624 19.00 5.02 13.29
C ALA A 624 18.06 5.26 12.10
N ALA A 625 17.90 4.28 11.21
CA ALA A 625 16.95 4.39 10.11
C ALA A 625 15.48 4.38 10.58
N PHE A 626 15.16 3.62 11.62
CA PHE A 626 13.84 3.68 12.23
C PHE A 626 13.58 5.07 12.83
N SER A 627 14.56 5.63 13.53
CA SER A 627 14.51 6.99 14.08
C SER A 627 14.44 8.07 13.00
N SER A 628 14.99 7.82 11.81
CA SER A 628 14.85 8.73 10.65
C SER A 628 13.53 8.55 9.89
N GLY A 629 12.64 7.66 10.34
CA GLY A 629 11.34 7.42 9.71
C GLY A 629 11.39 6.50 8.47
N CYS A 630 12.37 5.61 8.36
CA CYS A 630 12.50 4.68 7.24
C CYS A 630 11.39 3.62 7.24
N VAL A 631 10.73 3.45 6.09
CA VAL A 631 9.66 2.45 5.92
C VAL A 631 10.18 1.02 6.06
N TYR A 632 11.35 0.70 5.50
CA TYR A 632 11.90 -0.66 5.56
C TYR A 632 12.21 -1.08 7.01
N ALA A 633 12.84 -0.18 7.78
CA ALA A 633 13.13 -0.41 9.19
C ALA A 633 11.83 -0.56 10.01
N ALA A 634 10.82 0.26 9.71
CA ALA A 634 9.51 0.16 10.33
C ALA A 634 8.84 -1.19 10.04
N SER A 635 8.79 -1.59 8.78
CA SER A 635 8.18 -2.85 8.36
C SER A 635 8.93 -4.06 8.91
N SER A 636 10.27 -4.03 8.97
CA SER A 636 11.06 -5.07 9.64
C SER A 636 10.67 -5.22 11.11
N LYS A 637 10.65 -4.12 11.88
CA LYS A 637 10.21 -4.14 13.29
C LYS A 637 8.77 -4.64 13.44
N MET A 638 7.87 -4.28 12.52
CA MET A 638 6.48 -4.76 12.55
C MET A 638 6.39 -6.27 12.30
N VAL A 639 7.12 -6.80 11.32
CA VAL A 639 7.14 -8.25 11.06
C VAL A 639 7.75 -9.00 12.26
N TYR A 640 8.79 -8.47 12.91
CA TYR A 640 9.29 -9.04 14.17
C TYR A 640 8.23 -9.01 15.28
N GLY A 641 7.49 -7.91 15.43
CA GLY A 641 6.38 -7.85 16.38
C GLY A 641 5.29 -8.90 16.10
N LEU A 642 4.99 -9.18 14.83
CA LEU A 642 4.10 -10.27 14.42
C LEU A 642 4.70 -11.66 14.68
N CYS A 643 6.01 -11.84 14.54
CA CYS A 643 6.71 -13.08 14.92
C CYS A 643 6.54 -13.37 16.42
N ASP A 644 6.66 -12.35 17.27
CA ASP A 644 6.53 -12.52 18.71
C ASP A 644 5.11 -12.93 19.11
N LEU A 645 4.10 -12.42 18.41
CA LEU A 645 2.72 -12.87 18.57
C LEU A 645 2.54 -14.33 18.16
N MET A 646 3.10 -14.73 17.02
CA MET A 646 3.08 -16.13 16.59
C MET A 646 3.77 -17.04 17.63
N LYS A 647 4.97 -16.70 18.11
CA LYS A 647 5.65 -17.47 19.17
C LYS A 647 4.81 -17.58 20.43
N SER A 648 4.12 -16.51 20.82
CA SER A 648 3.20 -16.51 21.97
C SER A 648 2.01 -17.45 21.73
N LEU A 649 1.44 -17.47 20.52
CA LEU A 649 0.37 -18.40 20.13
C LEU A 649 0.85 -19.85 20.15
N LYS A 650 2.08 -20.13 19.71
CA LYS A 650 2.68 -21.47 19.78
C LYS A 650 2.78 -21.98 21.21
N LEU A 651 3.21 -21.11 22.14
CA LEU A 651 3.28 -21.44 23.56
C LEU A 651 1.90 -21.70 24.17
N GLN A 652 0.89 -20.89 23.81
CA GLN A 652 -0.48 -21.12 24.26
C GLN A 652 -1.04 -22.44 23.74
N ALA A 653 -0.76 -22.78 22.48
CA ALA A 653 -1.22 -24.03 21.88
C ALA A 653 -0.54 -25.27 22.47
N SER A 654 0.71 -25.19 22.91
CA SER A 654 1.35 -26.30 23.63
C SER A 654 0.74 -26.49 25.02
N LEU A 655 0.44 -25.41 25.73
CA LEU A 655 -0.20 -25.50 27.05
C LEU A 655 -1.55 -26.21 26.94
N VAL A 656 -2.41 -25.87 25.98
CA VAL A 656 -3.72 -26.54 25.80
C VAL A 656 -3.58 -28.04 25.58
N LYS A 657 -2.58 -28.48 24.79
CA LYS A 657 -2.30 -29.91 24.62
C LYS A 657 -1.87 -30.58 25.92
N ASP A 658 -1.03 -29.93 26.71
CA ASP A 658 -0.60 -30.46 28.01
C ASP A 658 -1.76 -30.58 29.00
N TRP A 659 -2.75 -29.67 28.94
CA TRP A 659 -3.99 -29.76 29.73
C TRP A 659 -4.90 -30.90 29.26
N ASP A 660 -5.08 -31.08 27.95
CA ASP A 660 -5.86 -32.18 27.38
C ASP A 660 -5.21 -33.54 27.70
N ASP A 661 -3.87 -33.63 27.63
CA ASP A 661 -3.12 -34.84 27.97
C ASP A 661 -3.12 -35.11 29.50
N ALA A 662 -3.11 -34.07 30.34
CA ALA A 662 -3.22 -34.20 31.80
C ALA A 662 -4.64 -34.57 32.27
N MET A 663 -5.68 -34.05 31.61
CA MET A 663 -7.09 -34.36 31.91
C MET A 663 -7.54 -35.68 31.26
N GLY A 664 -6.91 -36.11 30.17
CA GLY A 664 -7.11 -37.42 29.55
C GLY A 664 -6.70 -38.62 30.42
N VAL A 665 -6.04 -38.38 31.57
CA VAL A 665 -5.71 -39.40 32.58
C VAL A 665 -6.83 -39.55 33.63
N VAL A 666 -7.83 -38.66 33.67
CA VAL A 666 -8.96 -38.74 34.60
C VAL A 666 -10.26 -38.93 33.81
N ASN A 667 -10.68 -40.20 33.65
CA ASN A 667 -12.00 -40.56 33.14
C ASN A 667 -13.10 -39.95 34.01
N LEU A 668 -13.73 -38.87 33.56
CA LEU A 668 -15.00 -38.38 34.08
C LEU A 668 -16.12 -38.57 33.04
N PRO A 669 -17.36 -38.91 33.46
CA PRO A 669 -18.43 -39.27 32.56
C PRO A 669 -18.91 -38.06 31.76
N ALA A 670 -19.21 -38.30 30.48
CA ALA A 670 -19.79 -37.34 29.56
C ALA A 670 -21.04 -36.66 30.13
N THR A 671 -20.86 -35.47 30.68
CA THR A 671 -21.93 -34.50 30.90
C THR A 671 -21.41 -33.14 30.46
N THR A 672 -22.13 -32.58 29.50
CA THR A 672 -22.06 -31.19 29.03
C THR A 672 -21.76 -30.23 30.17
N THR A 673 -20.51 -29.80 30.23
CA THR A 673 -20.10 -28.63 31.02
C THR A 673 -19.05 -27.93 30.19
N GLU A 674 -19.30 -26.65 29.92
CA GLU A 674 -18.38 -25.75 29.24
C GLU A 674 -16.97 -25.89 29.82
N PRO A 675 -15.91 -25.84 28.98
CA PRO A 675 -14.54 -25.76 29.50
C PRO A 675 -14.45 -24.52 30.41
N PRO A 676 -13.82 -24.62 31.59
CA PRO A 676 -13.84 -23.56 32.58
C PRO A 676 -13.12 -22.32 32.05
N ALA A 677 -13.91 -21.25 31.85
CA ALA A 677 -13.53 -19.85 31.73
C ALA A 677 -12.21 -19.56 30.97
N MET A 678 -12.23 -19.72 29.64
CA MET A 678 -11.44 -18.82 28.80
C MET A 678 -12.00 -17.40 28.98
N PRO A 679 -11.18 -16.37 29.25
CA PRO A 679 -11.68 -15.01 29.31
C PRO A 679 -12.37 -14.72 27.97
N THR A 680 -13.58 -14.21 28.04
CA THR A 680 -14.43 -13.76 26.93
C THR A 680 -13.71 -12.71 26.10
N MET A 681 -12.77 -13.16 25.27
CA MET A 681 -12.09 -12.34 24.28
C MET A 681 -13.08 -12.09 23.14
N GLN A 682 -13.97 -11.10 23.29
CA GLN A 682 -14.78 -10.62 22.17
C GLN A 682 -13.86 -10.07 21.07
N PHE A 683 -14.22 -10.22 19.80
CA PHE A 683 -13.34 -9.78 18.71
C PHE A 683 -13.79 -8.43 18.19
N SER A 684 -12.81 -7.58 17.88
CA SER A 684 -13.01 -6.47 16.96
C SER A 684 -12.24 -6.68 15.66
N SER A 685 -11.86 -7.92 15.30
CA SER A 685 -11.04 -8.21 14.11
C SER A 685 -11.79 -7.90 12.82
N PHE A 686 -11.75 -6.65 12.37
CA PHE A 686 -12.46 -6.20 11.18
C PHE A 686 -11.90 -6.76 9.87
N GLU A 687 -10.65 -7.21 9.84
CA GLU A 687 -10.11 -8.01 8.72
C GLU A 687 -10.35 -9.50 8.93
N ALA A 688 -11.54 -9.82 9.42
CA ALA A 688 -12.04 -11.17 9.52
C ALA A 688 -12.39 -11.83 8.16
N TRP A 689 -11.68 -11.41 7.14
CA TRP A 689 -11.97 -11.59 5.72
C TRP A 689 -11.00 -12.59 5.09
N ASN A 690 -9.92 -12.87 5.82
CA ASN A 690 -8.76 -13.66 5.45
C ASN A 690 -8.62 -14.94 6.32
N LEU A 691 -9.72 -15.32 6.99
CA LEU A 691 -9.77 -16.20 8.16
C LEU A 691 -10.39 -17.60 7.92
N TRP A 692 -9.63 -18.65 7.67
CA TRP A 692 -10.29 -19.88 7.23
C TRP A 692 -9.68 -21.14 7.83
N PRO A 693 -10.33 -21.72 8.85
CA PRO A 693 -10.04 -23.07 9.25
C PRO A 693 -10.55 -24.05 8.17
N TYR A 694 -9.75 -25.08 7.92
CA TYR A 694 -10.02 -26.14 6.94
C TYR A 694 -10.80 -27.30 7.60
N PRO A 695 -11.95 -27.73 7.04
CA PRO A 695 -12.77 -28.79 7.63
C PRO A 695 -12.04 -30.13 7.79
N ASP A 696 -11.20 -30.56 6.83
CA ASP A 696 -10.66 -31.93 6.87
C ASP A 696 -9.55 -32.14 7.90
N THR A 697 -9.15 -31.12 8.68
CA THR A 697 -8.28 -31.36 9.84
C THR A 697 -9.02 -31.81 11.10
N MET A 698 -10.35 -31.97 11.00
CA MET A 698 -11.19 -32.57 12.04
C MET A 698 -11.41 -34.09 11.86
N ASP A 699 -10.96 -34.71 10.75
CA ASP A 699 -11.03 -36.17 10.58
C ASP A 699 -9.77 -36.80 9.96
N ARG A 700 -9.45 -38.01 10.43
CA ARG A 700 -8.27 -38.81 10.06
C ARG A 700 -8.39 -39.37 8.64
N ILE A 701 -7.95 -38.64 7.61
CA ILE A 701 -7.51 -39.25 6.34
C ILE A 701 -6.29 -38.47 5.81
N PRO A 702 -5.19 -39.13 5.41
CA PRO A 702 -4.03 -38.42 4.86
C PRO A 702 -4.38 -37.83 3.49
N GLN A 703 -4.14 -36.54 3.29
CA GLN A 703 -3.96 -36.02 1.93
C GLN A 703 -2.80 -36.76 1.26
N PRO A 704 -2.88 -37.04 -0.06
CA PRO A 704 -1.74 -37.58 -0.78
C PRO A 704 -0.58 -36.58 -0.68
N GLN A 705 0.50 -37.02 -0.04
CA GLN A 705 1.80 -36.39 -0.16
C GLN A 705 2.20 -36.39 -1.63
N ASN A 706 2.27 -35.21 -2.25
CA ASN A 706 3.05 -34.81 -3.43
C ASN A 706 2.52 -33.44 -3.86
N MET A 707 3.30 -32.41 -4.18
CA MET A 707 4.74 -32.28 -4.31
C MET A 707 5.01 -30.76 -4.27
N PHE A 708 5.94 -30.31 -3.43
CA PHE A 708 6.56 -29.00 -3.62
C PHE A 708 7.38 -29.09 -4.92
N ASP A 709 6.88 -28.51 -6.00
CA ASP A 709 7.70 -28.22 -7.17
C ASP A 709 7.15 -26.96 -7.86
N TRP A 710 7.74 -25.81 -7.55
CA TRP A 710 7.41 -24.49 -8.12
C TRP A 710 8.20 -24.21 -9.41
N SER A 711 8.68 -25.27 -10.06
CA SER A 711 9.66 -25.18 -11.14
C SER A 711 9.53 -26.32 -12.15
N LEU A 712 8.36 -26.53 -12.76
CA LEU A 712 8.26 -27.33 -13.99
C LEU A 712 7.07 -26.86 -14.87
N PRO A 713 7.30 -26.52 -16.14
CA PRO A 713 6.25 -26.30 -17.12
C PRO A 713 5.67 -27.66 -17.52
N LEU A 714 4.34 -27.82 -17.51
CA LEU A 714 3.73 -28.96 -18.19
C LEU A 714 3.87 -28.78 -19.71
N SER A 715 4.95 -29.33 -20.25
CA SER A 715 5.04 -29.71 -21.65
C SER A 715 4.16 -30.93 -21.88
N THR A 716 2.99 -30.77 -22.50
CA THR A 716 2.34 -31.88 -23.23
C THR A 716 2.67 -31.74 -24.70
N THR A 717 3.79 -32.32 -25.10
CA THR A 717 3.99 -32.79 -26.47
C THR A 717 3.52 -34.24 -26.50
N GLU A 718 2.42 -34.51 -27.20
CA GLU A 718 2.25 -35.81 -27.86
C GLU A 718 1.28 -35.66 -29.04
N PHE A 719 1.84 -35.98 -30.20
CA PHE A 719 1.19 -36.02 -31.51
C PHE A 719 0.00 -37.00 -31.52
N PRO A 720 -1.04 -36.76 -32.34
CA PRO A 720 -2.07 -37.76 -32.58
C PRO A 720 -1.58 -38.73 -33.65
N ASN A 721 -1.33 -39.99 -33.27
CA ASN A 721 -1.36 -41.10 -34.22
C ASN A 721 -2.62 -41.93 -34.01
N THR A 722 -3.42 -41.91 -35.07
CA THR A 722 -4.57 -42.74 -35.40
C THR A 722 -4.25 -44.24 -35.33
N THR A 723 -5.16 -45.06 -34.79
CA THR A 723 -5.96 -46.05 -35.55
C THR A 723 -6.69 -47.05 -34.62
N THR A 724 -7.99 -47.24 -34.92
CA THR A 724 -8.85 -48.45 -34.91
C THR A 724 -10.24 -48.03 -34.48
N GLY A 725 -11.33 -48.22 -35.20
CA GLY A 725 -11.58 -48.78 -36.51
C GLY A 725 -13.09 -48.68 -36.76
N PHE A 726 -13.49 -48.35 -37.99
CA PHE A 726 -14.81 -48.70 -38.53
C PHE A 726 -14.61 -49.20 -39.96
N PRO A 727 -15.40 -50.19 -40.41
CA PRO A 727 -15.10 -50.96 -41.61
C PRO A 727 -15.81 -50.38 -42.84
N ASN A 728 -15.16 -50.49 -44.00
CA ASN A 728 -15.66 -51.17 -45.20
C ASN A 728 -15.01 -50.64 -46.49
N THR A 729 -14.22 -51.53 -47.10
CA THR A 729 -14.23 -51.93 -48.53
C THR A 729 -13.89 -50.94 -49.65
N VAL A 730 -12.95 -51.41 -50.49
CA VAL A 730 -12.82 -51.30 -51.97
C VAL A 730 -11.66 -50.44 -52.54
N ASP A 731 -10.60 -51.16 -52.96
CA ASP A 731 -9.79 -51.10 -54.21
C ASP A 731 -8.83 -49.94 -54.62
N PHE A 732 -7.53 -50.33 -54.71
CA PHE A 732 -6.55 -50.22 -55.83
C PHE A 732 -5.92 -48.84 -56.25
N PRO A 733 -4.74 -48.81 -56.96
CA PRO A 733 -3.53 -48.12 -56.50
C PRO A 733 -2.84 -47.22 -57.56
N GLY A 734 -1.67 -46.66 -57.24
CA GLY A 734 -0.69 -46.15 -58.23
C GLY A 734 0.28 -45.13 -57.62
N THR A 735 1.58 -45.45 -57.51
CA THR A 735 2.68 -44.97 -58.40
C THR A 735 3.01 -43.47 -58.20
N THR A 736 4.24 -42.97 -58.04
CA THR A 736 5.63 -43.40 -58.27
C THR A 736 6.53 -42.20 -57.93
N THR A 737 7.78 -42.44 -57.49
CA THR A 737 9.06 -41.69 -57.78
C THR A 737 9.15 -40.18 -57.50
N GLY A 738 10.23 -39.55 -57.03
CA GLY A 738 11.67 -39.81 -56.87
C GLY A 738 12.29 -38.54 -56.24
N LEU A 739 13.42 -38.62 -55.52
CA LEU A 739 14.77 -38.12 -55.93
C LEU A 739 14.75 -36.67 -56.50
N ASP A 740 15.54 -35.68 -56.09
CA ASP A 740 16.88 -35.67 -55.49
C ASP A 740 17.26 -34.23 -55.08
N ASP A 741 18.15 -34.15 -54.10
CA ASP A 741 19.32 -33.26 -53.92
C ASP A 741 19.38 -31.74 -54.21
N SER A 742 20.26 -31.13 -53.40
CA SER A 742 21.18 -29.99 -53.64
C SER A 742 20.92 -28.59 -53.04
N LEU A 743 21.60 -28.36 -51.90
CA LEU A 743 22.70 -27.39 -51.67
C LEU A 743 22.61 -25.92 -52.17
N LEU A 744 22.86 -25.02 -51.19
CA LEU A 744 23.65 -23.78 -51.18
C LEU A 744 22.99 -22.39 -51.33
N SER A 745 23.07 -21.65 -50.21
CA SER A 745 23.53 -20.25 -49.98
C SER A 745 23.28 -19.16 -51.02
N PHE A 746 22.78 -17.99 -50.58
CA PHE A 746 23.57 -16.75 -50.46
C PHE A 746 22.75 -15.61 -49.80
N THR A 747 23.50 -14.71 -49.16
CA THR A 747 23.15 -13.44 -48.53
C THR A 747 22.33 -12.47 -49.39
N GLN A 748 21.40 -11.76 -48.76
CA GLN A 748 21.42 -10.29 -48.65
C GLN A 748 20.66 -9.83 -47.41
#